data_AF-A0A7S2Z0B5-F1
#
_entry.id   AF-A0A7S2Z0B5-F1
#
_cell.length_a   1.000
_cell.length_b   1.000
_cell.length_c   1.000
_cell.angle_alpha   90.00
_cell.angle_beta   90.00
_cell.angle_gamma   90.00
#
_symmetry.space_group_name_H-M   'P 1'
#
loop_
_entity.id
_entity.type
_entity.pdbx_description
1 polymer ?
#
loop_
_entity_poly.entity_id
_entity_poly.type
_entity_poly.pdbx_seq_one_letter_code
_entity_poly.pdbx_strand_id
1 'polypeptide(L)'
;MAKGKRVERPPEGVEFPLAEDGRRSTMGFNAGAFEASVAKVDAALAAEIRSVAPKWRKKYARYVVENVKVSSASTKNALTIAKAGLDYLHDHMVFVRNERSMPLRVAMNEFKQDTFATGVVKGRGNFGAGVNGFEVPYKGKVLSGDALLVQIDKWVHEGVIEVSCGHAMNEMVRNEGWLDLRDTYFVMLGASSAMGPFEFLMNHGANVVAVDIDRPHIWNKLIGIAEKSPGTLTFPLKQAAGGAKGAQLAEIAGCNLLTQTPEIRNWLLTVHKGKPLGIGSYAYLDGALFVKLSMSMDAIAKDVIASRKNVSLAYLCTPTDCHIGTSAANAVANKTYRRSPAWQSFLTVLVSMIPGMKPLKRNAYKHVSDDSGNTYHIVDAIVHEQGPNYILAKRLQHWRAIVSRCEHGCIVSSNIAPSTRTLSVVHNITFKMAYGGMGKFRPMEVFDQETSSAVMAGLLVYDLKCENSASYPQTELGNPLCLFSENSFHGGAWRCGYKFSSIGTSSILVYLLCDMLVPLYLFLYNVVQLAGWAYVMYLAFDKNPAPALAQSPWPYVHKELRLFQNLAGMEVVHSMLKMTSTPWTTVLIQVLSRVLLVEGIVMVPAAQGSPWIWGLVAAWGITEVVRYSFYALKILGKEMKLITWLRYSLFLVLYPFGVTSELAVIRPVVYGVPESWHVLPYGALGTLCLYWFVYVPFFPMLFGHMLAQRKKILGGGQKVKKE
;
A
#
# COMPACT_ATOMS: atom_id res chain seq x y z
N MET A 1 3.12 29.31 -19.44
CA MET A 1 4.58 29.51 -19.34
C MET A 1 5.29 28.33 -19.98
N ALA A 2 5.93 28.53 -21.13
CA ALA A 2 6.71 27.49 -21.79
C ALA A 2 7.92 27.13 -20.91
N LYS A 3 8.08 25.85 -20.56
CA LYS A 3 9.26 25.35 -19.85
C LYS A 3 10.48 25.57 -20.73
N GLY A 4 11.36 26.50 -20.34
CA GLY A 4 12.65 26.70 -21.00
C GLY A 4 13.42 25.37 -21.08
N LYS A 5 14.01 25.08 -22.25
CA LYS A 5 14.89 23.92 -22.44
C LYS A 5 16.00 23.99 -21.39
N ARG A 6 16.01 23.02 -20.48
CA ARG A 6 17.05 22.86 -19.47
C ARG A 6 18.38 22.66 -20.22
N VAL A 7 19.32 23.59 -20.09
CA VAL A 7 20.67 23.42 -20.62
C VAL A 7 21.23 22.12 -20.06
N GLU A 8 21.53 21.16 -20.93
CA GLU A 8 22.03 19.85 -20.53
C GLU A 8 23.45 20.04 -19.98
N ARG A 9 23.64 19.73 -18.70
CA ARG A 9 24.98 19.79 -18.09
C ARG A 9 25.87 18.75 -18.79
N PRO A 10 27.16 19.04 -19.00
CA PRO A 10 28.08 18.05 -19.56
C PRO A 10 28.05 16.77 -18.69
N PRO A 11 28.16 15.59 -19.32
CA PRO A 11 28.14 14.32 -18.59
C PRO A 11 29.34 14.26 -17.63
N GLU A 12 29.07 13.89 -16.38
CA GLU A 12 30.08 13.75 -15.32
C GLU A 12 29.73 12.54 -14.45
N GLY A 13 30.74 11.76 -14.07
CA GLY A 13 30.59 10.55 -13.28
C GLY A 13 30.20 9.31 -14.09
N VAL A 14 29.51 8.36 -13.45
CA VAL A 14 29.07 7.11 -14.06
C VAL A 14 28.04 7.35 -15.16
N GLU A 15 28.34 6.85 -16.36
CA GLU A 15 27.60 7.13 -17.60
C GLU A 15 27.46 5.88 -18.48
N PHE A 16 26.41 5.86 -19.31
CA PHE A 16 26.29 4.87 -20.38
C PHE A 16 27.30 5.16 -21.49
N PRO A 17 27.85 4.17 -22.20
CA PRO A 17 28.80 4.44 -23.28
C PRO A 17 28.18 5.31 -24.40
N LEU A 18 29.03 6.09 -25.08
CA LEU A 18 28.65 6.79 -26.31
C LEU A 18 28.52 5.74 -27.43
N ALA A 19 27.38 5.74 -28.12
CA ALA A 19 27.24 4.97 -29.35
C ALA A 19 27.90 5.72 -30.53
N GLU A 20 28.04 5.02 -31.66
CA GLU A 20 28.63 5.59 -32.89
C GLU A 20 27.89 6.83 -33.41
N ASP A 21 26.59 6.96 -33.10
CA ASP A 21 25.77 8.13 -33.44
C ASP A 21 25.94 9.32 -32.48
N GLY A 22 26.91 9.24 -31.55
CA GLY A 22 27.18 10.25 -30.54
C GLY A 22 26.15 10.31 -29.40
N ARG A 23 25.17 9.40 -29.36
CA ARG A 23 24.15 9.36 -28.30
C ARG A 23 24.44 8.27 -27.28
N ARG A 24 24.07 8.51 -26.03
CA ARG A 24 24.13 7.51 -24.94
C ARG A 24 22.85 6.66 -24.94
N SER A 25 22.77 5.69 -25.85
CA SER A 25 21.59 4.83 -26.00
C SER A 25 21.43 3.86 -24.83
N THR A 26 20.33 3.98 -24.09
CA THR A 26 20.05 3.07 -22.97
C THR A 26 19.39 1.76 -23.40
N MET A 27 18.58 1.75 -24.48
CA MET A 27 17.83 0.56 -24.88
C MET A 27 18.74 -0.56 -25.41
N GLY A 28 19.68 -0.22 -26.30
CA GLY A 28 20.65 -1.17 -26.84
C GLY A 28 21.54 -1.74 -25.74
N PHE A 29 22.03 -0.87 -24.86
CA PHE A 29 22.83 -1.25 -23.70
C PHE A 29 22.09 -2.23 -22.77
N ASN A 30 20.80 -1.98 -22.50
CA ASN A 30 19.99 -2.89 -21.69
C ASN A 30 19.85 -4.27 -22.34
N ALA A 31 19.52 -4.32 -23.63
CA ALA A 31 19.41 -5.59 -24.35
C ALA A 31 20.75 -6.34 -24.35
N GLY A 32 21.87 -5.64 -24.58
CA GLY A 32 23.21 -6.19 -24.54
C GLY A 32 23.58 -6.81 -23.18
N ALA A 33 23.16 -6.19 -22.07
CA ALA A 33 23.39 -6.77 -20.74
C ALA A 33 22.66 -8.10 -20.54
N PHE A 34 21.39 -8.20 -20.97
CA PHE A 34 20.64 -9.46 -20.88
C PHE A 34 21.14 -10.51 -21.87
N GLU A 35 21.52 -10.10 -23.08
CA GLU A 35 22.17 -10.98 -24.07
C GLU A 35 23.45 -11.58 -23.51
N ALA A 36 24.37 -10.74 -23.04
CA ALA A 36 25.65 -11.17 -22.48
C ALA A 36 25.45 -12.09 -21.27
N SER A 37 24.46 -11.80 -20.43
CA SER A 37 24.17 -12.62 -19.26
C SER A 37 23.82 -14.06 -19.61
N VAL A 38 23.11 -14.32 -20.72
CA VAL A 38 22.69 -15.69 -21.08
C VAL A 38 23.61 -16.36 -22.08
N ALA A 39 24.52 -15.63 -22.75
CA ALA A 39 25.31 -16.14 -23.88
C ALA A 39 26.08 -17.44 -23.61
N LYS A 40 26.60 -17.62 -22.38
CA LYS A 40 27.37 -18.82 -21.99
C LYS A 40 26.50 -20.00 -21.58
N VAL A 41 25.20 -19.79 -21.37
CA VAL A 41 24.26 -20.79 -20.86
C VAL A 41 23.21 -21.17 -21.91
N ASP A 42 22.71 -20.20 -22.67
CA ASP A 42 21.73 -20.36 -23.73
C ASP A 42 22.03 -19.39 -24.88
N ALA A 43 22.84 -19.86 -25.84
CA ALA A 43 23.26 -19.07 -27.00
C ALA A 43 22.08 -18.72 -27.93
N ALA A 44 21.05 -19.57 -27.99
CA ALA A 44 19.86 -19.33 -28.81
C ALA A 44 19.04 -18.17 -28.23
N LEU A 45 18.82 -18.16 -26.91
CA LEU A 45 18.16 -17.04 -26.23
C LEU A 45 18.96 -15.74 -26.36
N ALA A 46 20.30 -15.81 -26.31
CA ALA A 46 21.15 -14.64 -26.54
C ALA A 46 20.94 -14.05 -27.95
N ALA A 47 20.92 -14.91 -28.98
CA ALA A 47 20.65 -14.50 -30.36
C ALA A 47 19.24 -13.89 -30.52
N GLU A 48 18.22 -14.45 -29.85
CA GLU A 48 16.88 -13.85 -29.82
C GLU A 48 16.88 -12.45 -29.21
N ILE A 49 17.53 -12.27 -28.05
CA ILE A 49 17.62 -10.96 -27.38
C ILE A 49 18.29 -9.93 -28.29
N ARG A 50 19.40 -10.30 -28.93
CA ARG A 50 20.11 -9.46 -29.91
C ARG A 50 19.18 -8.99 -31.03
N SER A 51 18.40 -9.91 -31.61
CA SER A 51 17.48 -9.60 -32.71
C SER A 51 16.38 -8.61 -32.33
N VAL A 52 15.97 -8.57 -31.06
CA VAL A 52 14.90 -7.68 -30.56
C VAL A 52 15.42 -6.40 -29.92
N ALA A 53 16.73 -6.18 -29.85
CA ALA A 53 17.33 -5.01 -29.21
C ALA A 53 16.73 -3.66 -29.69
N PRO A 54 16.47 -3.43 -31.01
CA PRO A 54 15.81 -2.21 -31.47
C PRO A 54 14.38 -2.02 -30.94
N LYS A 55 13.72 -3.12 -30.53
CA LYS A 55 12.34 -3.14 -30.01
C LYS A 55 12.30 -3.43 -28.50
N TRP A 56 13.43 -3.29 -27.80
CA TRP A 56 13.60 -3.72 -26.41
C TRP A 56 12.54 -3.16 -25.46
N ARG A 57 12.22 -1.86 -25.56
CA ARG A 57 11.20 -1.19 -24.71
C ARG A 57 9.85 -1.93 -24.66
N LYS A 58 9.47 -2.60 -25.75
CA LYS A 58 8.20 -3.35 -25.87
C LYS A 58 8.35 -4.83 -25.54
N LYS A 59 9.55 -5.40 -25.60
CA LYS A 59 9.80 -6.85 -25.54
C LYS A 59 10.54 -7.31 -24.27
N TYR A 60 11.20 -6.42 -23.55
CA TYR A 60 12.10 -6.76 -22.43
C TYR A 60 11.47 -7.70 -21.40
N ALA A 61 10.21 -7.47 -21.01
CA ALA A 61 9.57 -8.25 -19.94
C ALA A 61 9.55 -9.76 -20.26
N ARG A 62 9.33 -10.15 -21.53
CA ARG A 62 9.42 -11.56 -21.94
C ARG A 62 10.80 -12.12 -21.65
N TYR A 63 11.85 -11.41 -22.08
CA TYR A 63 13.23 -11.87 -21.99
C TYR A 63 13.79 -11.84 -20.57
N VAL A 64 13.28 -10.97 -19.69
CA VAL A 64 13.56 -11.04 -18.25
C VAL A 64 12.99 -12.34 -17.66
N VAL A 65 11.77 -12.73 -18.04
CA VAL A 65 11.19 -13.99 -17.58
C VAL A 65 11.98 -15.19 -18.11
N GLU A 66 12.41 -15.18 -19.37
CA GLU A 66 13.27 -16.25 -19.92
C GLU A 66 14.66 -16.27 -19.26
N ASN A 67 15.25 -15.12 -18.93
CA ASN A 67 16.50 -15.05 -18.15
C ASN A 67 16.37 -15.73 -16.77
N VAL A 68 15.26 -15.48 -16.06
CA VAL A 68 14.98 -16.12 -14.76
C VAL A 68 14.75 -17.61 -14.90
N LYS A 69 14.04 -18.07 -15.95
CA LYS A 69 13.84 -19.49 -16.23
C LYS A 69 15.16 -20.23 -16.44
N VAL A 70 16.01 -19.72 -17.33
CA VAL A 70 17.31 -20.36 -17.63
C VAL A 70 18.20 -20.35 -16.38
N SER A 71 18.14 -19.27 -15.58
CA SER A 71 18.82 -19.21 -14.28
C SER A 71 18.32 -20.25 -13.28
N SER A 72 17.02 -20.55 -13.28
CA SER A 72 16.43 -21.54 -12.36
C SER A 72 16.76 -23.00 -12.67
N ALA A 73 17.32 -23.28 -13.86
CA ALA A 73 17.64 -24.65 -14.26
C ALA A 73 18.79 -25.28 -13.45
N SER A 74 19.73 -24.47 -12.92
CA SER A 74 20.75 -24.96 -11.98
C SER A 74 21.45 -23.80 -11.25
N THR A 75 22.09 -24.13 -10.12
CA THR A 75 22.96 -23.19 -9.39
C THR A 75 24.09 -22.65 -10.27
N LYS A 76 24.67 -23.50 -11.12
CA LYS A 76 25.72 -23.12 -12.08
C LYS A 76 25.20 -22.10 -13.08
N ASN A 77 23.99 -22.28 -13.61
CA ASN A 77 23.38 -21.34 -14.55
C ASN A 77 23.12 -19.98 -13.90
N ALA A 78 22.48 -19.97 -12.73
CA ALA A 78 22.21 -18.73 -11.99
C ALA A 78 23.49 -17.92 -11.73
N LEU A 79 24.57 -18.57 -11.28
CA LEU A 79 25.85 -17.91 -11.02
C LEU A 79 26.52 -17.43 -12.31
N THR A 80 26.55 -18.28 -13.36
CA THR A 80 27.16 -17.92 -14.66
C THR A 80 26.46 -16.71 -15.27
N ILE A 81 25.12 -16.67 -15.21
CA ILE A 81 24.31 -15.58 -15.75
C ILE A 81 24.56 -14.28 -14.96
N ALA A 82 24.56 -14.37 -13.63
CA ALA A 82 24.81 -13.22 -12.77
C ALA A 82 26.18 -12.59 -13.03
N LYS A 83 27.23 -13.42 -13.12
CA LYS A 83 28.59 -12.98 -13.42
C LYS A 83 28.68 -12.32 -14.80
N ALA A 84 28.21 -13.00 -15.84
CA ALA A 84 28.29 -12.49 -17.21
C ALA A 84 27.52 -11.17 -17.40
N GLY A 85 26.37 -11.01 -16.74
CA GLY A 85 25.62 -9.75 -16.73
C GLY A 85 26.39 -8.62 -16.04
N LEU A 86 26.99 -8.89 -14.86
CA LEU A 86 27.81 -7.91 -14.16
C LEU A 86 29.09 -7.55 -14.93
N ASP A 87 29.79 -8.54 -15.50
CA ASP A 87 30.99 -8.32 -16.29
C ASP A 87 30.71 -7.39 -17.47
N TYR A 88 29.63 -7.65 -18.22
CA TYR A 88 29.18 -6.76 -19.30
C TYR A 88 28.99 -5.32 -18.80
N LEU A 89 28.28 -5.15 -17.68
CA LEU A 89 28.00 -3.83 -17.13
C LEU A 89 29.29 -3.10 -16.69
N HIS A 90 30.22 -3.80 -16.04
CA HIS A 90 31.50 -3.23 -15.59
C HIS A 90 32.46 -2.90 -16.74
N ASP A 91 32.39 -3.66 -17.83
CA ASP A 91 33.25 -3.49 -19.01
C ASP A 91 32.77 -2.35 -19.92
N HIS A 92 31.46 -2.12 -19.98
CA HIS A 92 30.87 -1.18 -20.94
C HIS A 92 30.37 0.13 -20.33
N MET A 93 30.04 0.17 -19.03
CA MET A 93 29.77 1.45 -18.37
C MET A 93 31.05 2.28 -18.30
N VAL A 94 30.91 3.59 -18.50
CA VAL A 94 32.03 4.53 -18.48
C VAL A 94 31.91 5.46 -17.29
N PHE A 95 33.03 6.08 -16.95
CA PHE A 95 33.14 7.16 -15.99
C PHE A 95 33.73 8.38 -16.70
N VAL A 96 33.07 9.52 -16.56
CA VAL A 96 33.48 10.78 -17.19
C VAL A 96 34.00 11.73 -16.13
N ARG A 97 35.23 12.21 -16.28
CA ARG A 97 35.83 13.22 -15.39
C ARG A 97 36.69 14.16 -16.20
N ASN A 98 36.51 15.47 -16.02
CA ASN A 98 37.23 16.51 -16.76
C ASN A 98 37.22 16.23 -18.28
N GLU A 99 36.03 15.95 -18.82
CA GLU A 99 35.78 15.60 -20.23
C GLU A 99 36.41 14.29 -20.74
N ARG A 100 37.27 13.64 -19.94
CA ARG A 100 37.83 12.31 -20.25
C ARG A 100 36.82 11.22 -19.90
N SER A 101 36.43 10.44 -20.89
CA SER A 101 35.62 9.22 -20.73
C SER A 101 36.52 7.98 -20.66
N MET A 102 36.35 7.14 -19.64
CA MET A 102 37.09 5.88 -19.48
C MET A 102 36.17 4.77 -18.97
N PRO A 103 36.46 3.48 -19.16
CA PRO A 103 35.66 2.41 -18.56
C PRO A 103 35.58 2.56 -17.03
N LEU A 104 34.43 2.30 -16.43
CA LEU A 104 34.22 2.45 -14.99
C LEU A 104 35.26 1.64 -14.19
N ARG A 105 35.54 0.42 -14.63
CA ARG A 105 36.57 -0.43 -14.03
C ARG A 105 37.97 0.18 -14.05
N VAL A 106 38.29 1.00 -15.06
CA VAL A 106 39.57 1.70 -15.16
C VAL A 106 39.58 2.87 -14.18
N ALA A 107 38.51 3.66 -14.10
CA ALA A 107 38.39 4.75 -13.13
C ALA A 107 38.52 4.27 -11.68
N MET A 108 37.90 3.13 -11.34
CA MET A 108 38.02 2.51 -10.01
C MET A 108 39.47 2.06 -9.70
N ASN A 109 40.29 1.80 -10.71
CA ASN A 109 41.71 1.46 -10.52
C ASN A 109 42.64 2.68 -10.55
N GLU A 110 42.32 3.70 -11.35
CA GLU A 110 43.11 4.92 -11.54
C GLU A 110 42.99 5.86 -10.32
N PHE A 111 41.78 6.11 -9.83
CA PHE A 111 41.53 7.07 -8.75
C PHE A 111 41.58 6.42 -7.36
N LYS A 112 42.79 6.29 -6.80
CA LYS A 112 43.04 5.67 -5.48
C LYS A 112 43.41 6.65 -4.36
N GLN A 113 43.89 7.85 -4.69
CA GLN A 113 44.47 8.77 -3.72
C GLN A 113 43.46 9.76 -3.13
N ASP A 114 42.43 10.13 -3.89
CA ASP A 114 41.40 11.05 -3.42
C ASP A 114 40.47 10.37 -2.41
N THR A 115 40.30 11.01 -1.24
CA THR A 115 39.42 10.55 -0.17
C THR A 115 38.76 11.72 0.55
N PHE A 116 37.76 11.43 1.39
CA PHE A 116 37.06 12.44 2.17
C PHE A 116 37.67 12.61 3.56
N ALA A 117 37.57 13.83 4.10
CA ALA A 117 37.65 13.99 5.54
C ALA A 117 36.44 13.29 6.20
N THR A 118 36.57 12.88 7.47
CA THR A 118 35.52 12.12 8.16
C THR A 118 34.88 12.94 9.26
N GLY A 119 33.57 13.11 9.17
CA GLY A 119 32.72 13.63 10.24
C GLY A 119 32.20 12.50 11.11
N VAL A 120 32.15 12.71 12.43
CA VAL A 120 31.57 11.77 13.39
C VAL A 120 30.64 12.51 14.34
N VAL A 121 29.42 12.02 14.49
CA VAL A 121 28.45 12.48 15.49
C VAL A 121 28.07 11.28 16.34
N LYS A 122 28.48 11.31 17.61
CA LYS A 122 28.03 10.34 18.62
C LYS A 122 26.71 10.83 19.20
N GLY A 123 25.67 10.01 19.10
CA GLY A 123 24.37 10.32 19.66
C GLY A 123 24.39 10.38 21.19
N ARG A 124 23.42 11.11 21.74
CA ARG A 124 23.26 11.32 23.20
C ARG A 124 22.02 10.62 23.76
N GLY A 125 21.28 9.90 22.92
CA GLY A 125 20.12 9.14 23.35
C GLY A 125 20.52 7.95 24.23
N ASN A 126 19.68 7.63 25.21
CA ASN A 126 19.88 6.45 26.04
C ASN A 126 19.33 5.23 25.30
N PHE A 127 20.19 4.22 25.06
CA PHE A 127 19.75 2.94 24.51
C PHE A 127 18.73 2.29 25.47
N GLY A 128 17.62 1.78 24.94
CA GLY A 128 16.52 1.19 25.72
C GLY A 128 15.54 2.19 26.32
N ALA A 129 15.81 3.51 26.29
CA ALA A 129 14.84 4.51 26.72
C ALA A 129 13.80 4.76 25.61
N GLY A 130 12.65 4.10 25.71
CA GLY A 130 11.50 4.31 24.80
C GLY A 130 11.46 3.42 23.56
N VAL A 131 12.31 2.38 23.48
CA VAL A 131 12.24 1.32 22.46
C VAL A 131 11.79 0.03 23.16
N ASN A 132 10.53 -0.37 22.94
CA ASN A 132 9.95 -1.59 23.52
C ASN A 132 9.99 -2.74 22.50
N GLY A 133 11.18 -3.30 22.30
CA GLY A 133 11.36 -4.42 21.37
C GLY A 133 11.10 -4.04 19.90
N PHE A 134 10.70 -5.02 19.09
CA PHE A 134 10.46 -4.81 17.65
C PHE A 134 9.07 -4.20 17.43
N GLU A 135 9.04 -2.96 16.96
CA GLU A 135 7.81 -2.20 16.73
C GLU A 135 7.53 -1.97 15.24
N VAL A 136 6.27 -2.10 14.85
CA VAL A 136 5.81 -1.88 13.46
C VAL A 136 4.61 -0.92 13.44
N PRO A 137 4.78 0.30 12.91
CA PRO A 137 3.66 1.18 12.64
C PRO A 137 2.70 0.56 11.63
N TYR A 138 1.40 0.52 11.92
CA TYR A 138 0.40 -0.02 11.01
C TYR A 138 -0.98 0.61 11.25
N LYS A 139 -1.56 1.22 10.20
CA LYS A 139 -2.92 1.79 10.20
C LYS A 139 -3.18 2.74 11.39
N GLY A 140 -2.26 3.66 11.64
CA GLY A 140 -2.37 4.69 12.69
C GLY A 140 -2.08 4.19 14.11
N LYS A 141 -1.59 2.96 14.26
CA LYS A 141 -1.12 2.38 15.54
C LYS A 141 0.33 1.96 15.42
N VAL A 142 1.00 1.79 16.55
CA VAL A 142 2.30 1.12 16.63
C VAL A 142 2.05 -0.24 17.26
N LEU A 143 2.39 -1.32 16.55
CA LEU A 143 2.19 -2.69 17.01
C LEU A 143 3.52 -3.24 17.55
N SER A 144 3.46 -3.93 18.67
CA SER A 144 4.58 -4.65 19.29
C SER A 144 4.06 -5.84 20.11
N GLY A 145 4.97 -6.73 20.53
CA GLY A 145 4.63 -7.93 21.30
C GLY A 145 3.50 -8.76 20.67
N ASP A 146 2.55 -9.21 21.49
CA ASP A 146 1.40 -10.03 21.06
C ASP A 146 0.55 -9.36 19.98
N ALA A 147 0.37 -8.04 20.04
CA ALA A 147 -0.42 -7.32 19.05
C ALA A 147 0.21 -7.39 17.65
N LEU A 148 1.55 -7.38 17.59
CA LEU A 148 2.29 -7.56 16.35
C LEU A 148 2.25 -9.03 15.88
N LEU A 149 2.43 -10.00 16.78
CA LEU A 149 2.32 -11.43 16.44
C LEU A 149 0.96 -11.77 15.80
N VAL A 150 -0.15 -11.31 16.39
CA VAL A 150 -1.49 -11.51 15.84
C VAL A 150 -1.64 -10.87 14.45
N GLN A 151 -1.03 -9.71 14.22
CA GLN A 151 -1.07 -9.05 12.92
C GLN A 151 -0.19 -9.74 11.86
N ILE A 152 0.96 -10.28 12.26
CA ILE A 152 1.82 -11.10 11.39
C ILE A 152 1.06 -12.35 10.95
N ASP A 153 0.46 -13.09 11.89
CA ASP A 153 -0.34 -14.28 11.60
C ASP A 153 -1.49 -13.96 10.64
N LYS A 154 -2.13 -12.80 10.82
CA LYS A 154 -3.16 -12.32 9.90
C LYS A 154 -2.61 -12.07 8.49
N TRP A 155 -1.46 -11.42 8.34
CA TRP A 155 -0.83 -11.21 7.03
C TRP A 155 -0.46 -12.53 6.34
N VAL A 156 0.08 -13.50 7.09
CA VAL A 156 0.38 -14.84 6.56
C VAL A 156 -0.91 -15.54 6.13
N HIS A 157 -1.93 -15.57 7.00
CA HIS A 157 -3.20 -16.24 6.74
C HIS A 157 -3.95 -15.66 5.53
N GLU A 158 -3.99 -14.34 5.42
CA GLU A 158 -4.62 -13.65 4.30
C GLU A 158 -3.80 -13.79 3.01
N GLY A 159 -2.53 -14.21 3.07
CA GLY A 159 -1.64 -14.33 1.92
C GLY A 159 -1.05 -13.01 1.47
N VAL A 160 -0.94 -12.04 2.38
CA VAL A 160 -0.28 -10.75 2.16
C VAL A 160 1.25 -10.93 2.12
N ILE A 161 1.78 -11.91 2.85
CA ILE A 161 3.22 -12.17 2.97
C ILE A 161 3.50 -13.67 2.85
N GLU A 162 4.76 -14.03 2.56
CA GLU A 162 5.18 -15.43 2.62
C GLU A 162 5.28 -15.95 4.06
N VAL A 163 5.15 -17.27 4.23
CA VAL A 163 5.22 -17.91 5.56
C VAL A 163 6.58 -17.69 6.22
N SER A 164 7.68 -17.77 5.45
CA SER A 164 9.01 -17.50 5.98
C SER A 164 9.17 -16.05 6.44
N CYS A 165 8.53 -15.09 5.75
CA CYS A 165 8.48 -13.69 6.20
C CYS A 165 7.82 -13.57 7.59
N GLY A 166 6.66 -14.23 7.77
CA GLY A 166 5.99 -14.26 9.06
C GLY A 166 6.83 -14.91 10.17
N HIS A 167 7.52 -16.00 9.85
CA HIS A 167 8.44 -16.65 10.79
C HIS A 167 9.60 -15.71 11.20
N ALA A 168 10.28 -15.09 10.24
CA ALA A 168 11.37 -14.16 10.50
C ALA A 168 10.92 -12.97 11.38
N MET A 169 9.73 -12.42 11.10
CA MET A 169 9.16 -11.36 11.92
C MET A 169 8.79 -11.84 13.34
N ASN A 170 8.25 -13.05 13.48
CA ASN A 170 7.95 -13.63 14.79
C ASN A 170 9.25 -13.83 15.61
N GLU A 171 10.34 -14.25 14.99
CA GLU A 171 11.64 -14.36 15.66
C GLU A 171 12.18 -12.99 16.08
N MET A 172 12.02 -11.95 15.26
CA MET A 172 12.38 -10.58 15.66
C MET A 172 11.59 -10.08 16.88
N VAL A 173 10.32 -10.46 17.00
CA VAL A 173 9.51 -10.11 18.19
C VAL A 173 9.99 -10.87 19.44
N ARG A 174 10.44 -12.12 19.29
CA ARG A 174 10.82 -12.99 20.40
C ARG A 174 12.26 -12.78 20.88
N ASN A 175 13.16 -12.35 20.00
CA ASN A 175 14.59 -12.20 20.28
C ASN A 175 14.97 -10.73 20.43
N GLU A 176 14.49 -10.07 21.49
CA GLU A 176 14.74 -8.64 21.72
C GLU A 176 16.23 -8.27 21.76
N GLY A 177 17.10 -9.20 22.17
CA GLY A 177 18.56 -9.01 22.17
C GLY A 177 19.17 -8.75 20.79
N TRP A 178 18.50 -9.15 19.70
CA TRP A 178 18.97 -8.87 18.34
C TRP A 178 18.87 -7.40 17.94
N LEU A 179 18.06 -6.62 18.66
CA LEU A 179 17.87 -5.19 18.45
C LEU A 179 18.98 -4.34 19.06
N ASP A 180 19.91 -4.93 19.82
CA ASP A 180 21.15 -4.27 20.20
C ASP A 180 22.14 -4.30 19.04
N LEU A 181 22.27 -3.17 18.35
CA LEU A 181 23.12 -3.04 17.16
C LEU A 181 24.40 -2.26 17.44
N ARG A 182 24.77 -2.02 18.70
CA ARG A 182 25.93 -1.20 19.07
C ARG A 182 27.27 -1.75 18.58
N ASP A 183 27.33 -3.05 18.34
CA ASP A 183 28.48 -3.76 17.76
C ASP A 183 28.49 -3.78 16.22
N THR A 184 27.41 -3.31 15.59
CA THR A 184 27.17 -3.47 14.16
C THR A 184 27.48 -2.16 13.41
N TYR A 185 28.20 -2.29 12.30
CA TYR A 185 28.59 -1.16 11.44
C TYR A 185 27.92 -1.28 10.07
N PHE A 186 27.22 -0.22 9.66
CA PHE A 186 26.42 -0.21 8.46
C PHE A 186 26.74 0.96 7.55
N VAL A 187 27.17 0.70 6.33
CA VAL A 187 27.21 1.69 5.25
C VAL A 187 25.82 1.84 4.66
N MET A 188 25.33 3.06 4.58
CA MET A 188 24.09 3.39 3.87
C MET A 188 24.38 4.22 2.63
N LEU A 189 24.39 3.57 1.47
CA LEU A 189 24.44 4.25 0.18
C LEU A 189 23.04 4.79 -0.14
N GLY A 190 22.83 6.08 0.10
CA GLY A 190 21.52 6.74 0.13
C GLY A 190 20.89 6.73 1.53
N ALA A 191 21.60 7.31 2.51
CA ALA A 191 21.17 7.36 3.91
C ALA A 191 19.84 8.08 4.15
N SER A 192 19.46 9.04 3.30
CA SER A 192 18.19 9.76 3.34
C SER A 192 17.06 9.05 2.60
N SER A 193 17.28 7.84 2.09
CA SER A 193 16.25 7.07 1.41
C SER A 193 15.07 6.81 2.33
N ALA A 194 13.88 7.16 1.85
CA ALA A 194 12.61 7.03 2.58
C ALA A 194 12.32 5.61 3.06
N MET A 195 12.81 4.61 2.32
CA MET A 195 12.67 3.18 2.63
C MET A 195 13.89 2.61 3.37
N GLY A 196 14.98 3.38 3.48
CA GLY A 196 16.21 2.93 4.14
C GLY A 196 16.03 2.85 5.67
N PRO A 197 16.74 1.95 6.36
CA PRO A 197 16.57 1.71 7.79
C PRO A 197 17.30 2.73 8.68
N PHE A 198 17.55 3.96 8.22
CA PHE A 198 18.45 4.91 8.92
C PHE A 198 17.98 5.20 10.35
N GLU A 199 16.73 5.65 10.50
CA GLU A 199 16.17 5.98 11.83
C GLU A 199 16.10 4.75 12.72
N PHE A 200 15.73 3.59 12.16
CA PHE A 200 15.71 2.32 12.88
C PHE A 200 17.09 1.96 13.42
N LEU A 201 18.13 1.94 12.57
CA LEU A 201 19.50 1.60 12.97
C LEU A 201 20.03 2.58 14.03
N MET A 202 19.79 3.87 13.85
CA MET A 202 20.23 4.90 14.79
C MET A 202 19.54 4.79 16.15
N ASN A 203 18.25 4.43 16.19
CA ASN A 203 17.50 4.23 17.44
C ASN A 203 17.92 2.94 18.18
N HIS A 204 18.47 1.97 17.46
CA HIS A 204 18.97 0.70 17.98
C HIS A 204 20.49 0.70 18.26
N GLY A 205 21.12 1.88 18.27
CA GLY A 205 22.50 2.05 18.70
C GLY A 205 23.57 1.72 17.65
N ALA A 206 23.18 1.48 16.40
CA ALA A 206 24.12 1.10 15.34
C ALA A 206 25.18 2.16 15.02
N ASN A 207 26.29 1.72 14.44
CA ASN A 207 27.30 2.59 13.86
C ASN A 207 27.00 2.78 12.36
N VAL A 208 26.35 3.88 11.99
CA VAL A 208 25.94 4.13 10.61
C VAL A 208 26.97 5.00 9.89
N VAL A 209 27.55 4.47 8.81
CA VAL A 209 28.39 5.18 7.84
C VAL A 209 27.47 5.69 6.71
N ALA A 210 27.05 6.95 6.79
CA ALA A 210 26.11 7.53 5.84
C ALA A 210 26.81 8.08 4.60
N VAL A 211 26.30 7.71 3.42
CA VAL A 211 26.68 8.25 2.11
C VAL A 211 25.43 8.84 1.48
N ASP A 212 25.42 10.15 1.27
CA ASP A 212 24.32 10.85 0.60
C ASP A 212 24.79 12.15 -0.08
N ILE A 213 23.94 12.67 -0.96
CA ILE A 213 24.20 13.87 -1.75
C ILE A 213 24.49 15.07 -0.84
N ASP A 214 25.40 15.93 -1.29
CA ASP A 214 25.94 17.10 -0.59
C ASP A 214 24.95 18.27 -0.49
N ARG A 215 23.80 18.01 0.14
CA ARG A 215 22.72 18.97 0.35
C ARG A 215 22.59 19.27 1.85
N PRO A 216 22.83 20.51 2.31
CA PRO A 216 22.83 20.84 3.73
C PRO A 216 21.54 20.43 4.47
N HIS A 217 20.37 20.57 3.85
CA HIS A 217 19.10 20.17 4.47
C HIS A 217 18.98 18.66 4.75
N ILE A 218 19.59 17.80 3.91
CA ILE A 218 19.64 16.35 4.15
C ILE A 218 20.52 16.06 5.34
N TRP A 219 21.72 16.64 5.37
CA TRP A 219 22.68 16.43 6.45
C TRP A 219 22.22 17.01 7.78
N ASN A 220 21.54 18.16 7.78
CA ASN A 220 20.88 18.69 8.97
C ASN A 220 19.86 17.70 9.55
N LYS A 221 19.07 17.03 8.70
CA LYS A 221 18.13 15.99 9.15
C LYS A 221 18.87 14.78 9.73
N LEU A 222 19.85 14.23 9.00
CA LEU A 222 20.58 13.02 9.42
C LEU A 222 21.38 13.25 10.72
N ILE A 223 22.09 14.38 10.81
CA ILE A 223 22.84 14.78 12.01
C ILE A 223 21.88 15.00 13.18
N GLY A 224 20.76 15.71 12.96
CA GLY A 224 19.77 15.96 14.01
C GLY A 224 19.09 14.71 14.56
N ILE A 225 18.90 13.68 13.72
CA ILE A 225 18.46 12.35 14.17
C ILE A 225 19.57 11.69 15.00
N ALA A 226 20.81 11.69 14.48
CA ALA A 226 21.93 11.05 15.14
C ALA A 226 22.21 11.64 16.53
N GLU A 227 22.16 12.96 16.70
CA GLU A 227 22.37 13.62 17.98
C GLU A 227 21.36 13.17 19.06
N LYS A 228 20.13 12.82 18.65
CA LYS A 228 19.03 12.43 19.53
C LYS A 228 18.94 10.93 19.78
N SER A 229 19.66 10.11 19.01
CA SER A 229 19.61 8.65 19.10
C SER A 229 20.78 8.09 19.92
N PRO A 230 20.79 6.79 20.27
CA PRO A 230 21.95 6.12 20.88
C PRO A 230 23.04 5.72 19.87
N GLY A 231 22.76 5.81 18.57
CA GLY A 231 23.67 5.40 17.50
C GLY A 231 24.81 6.40 17.24
N THR A 232 25.78 5.97 16.42
CA THR A 232 26.89 6.81 15.97
C THR A 232 26.85 6.99 14.47
N LEU A 233 26.85 8.25 14.01
CA LEU A 233 26.88 8.62 12.60
C LEU A 233 28.31 8.95 12.16
N THR A 234 28.79 8.31 11.10
CA THR A 234 30.04 8.60 10.39
C THR A 234 29.71 9.02 8.97
N PHE A 235 30.29 10.10 8.45
CA PHE A 235 29.92 10.64 7.14
C PHE A 235 31.07 11.40 6.47
N PRO A 236 31.08 11.50 5.12
CA PRO A 236 32.14 12.20 4.40
C PRO A 236 31.98 13.72 4.54
N LEU A 237 33.12 14.39 4.68
CA LEU A 237 33.25 15.85 4.64
C LEU A 237 34.12 16.25 3.46
N LYS A 238 33.74 17.34 2.79
CA LYS A 238 34.48 17.93 1.66
C LYS A 238 35.84 18.49 2.09
N GLN A 239 35.96 18.85 3.36
CA GLN A 239 37.16 19.41 3.98
C GLN A 239 37.23 18.98 5.44
N ALA A 240 38.38 19.17 6.09
CA ALA A 240 38.52 18.88 7.52
C ALA A 240 37.49 19.68 8.36
N ALA A 241 36.94 19.05 9.41
CA ALA A 241 35.88 19.65 10.21
C ALA A 241 36.28 20.99 10.86
N GLY A 242 37.57 21.18 11.19
CA GLY A 242 38.08 22.47 11.68
C GLY A 242 37.37 23.03 12.93
N GLY A 243 36.73 22.17 13.74
CA GLY A 243 35.92 22.56 14.89
C GLY A 243 34.41 22.76 14.62
N ALA A 244 33.96 22.61 13.37
CA ALA A 244 32.55 22.69 12.99
C ALA A 244 31.69 21.70 13.79
N LYS A 245 30.50 22.13 14.23
CA LYS A 245 29.51 21.32 14.95
C LYS A 245 28.10 21.56 14.42
N GLY A 246 27.22 20.56 14.59
CA GLY A 246 25.80 20.66 14.22
C GLY A 246 25.61 21.12 12.77
N ALA A 247 24.86 22.20 12.58
CA ALA A 247 24.56 22.75 11.25
C ALA A 247 25.81 23.13 10.42
N GLN A 248 26.92 23.52 11.06
CA GLN A 248 28.15 23.85 10.34
C GLN A 248 28.77 22.60 9.69
N LEU A 249 28.61 21.42 10.30
CA LEU A 249 29.04 20.17 9.67
C LEU A 249 28.17 19.85 8.45
N ALA A 250 26.88 20.16 8.49
CA ALA A 250 25.95 19.88 7.40
C ALA A 250 26.31 20.64 6.11
N GLU A 251 26.88 21.85 6.21
CA GLU A 251 27.31 22.66 5.05
C GLU A 251 28.49 22.05 4.29
N ILE A 252 29.38 21.35 4.99
CA ILE A 252 30.57 20.72 4.42
C ILE A 252 30.43 19.20 4.26
N ALA A 253 29.25 18.65 4.55
CA ALA A 253 28.98 17.22 4.50
C ALA A 253 28.53 16.73 3.12
N GLY A 254 28.76 15.44 2.90
CA GLY A 254 28.22 14.67 1.80
C GLY A 254 29.13 14.52 0.61
N CYS A 255 28.66 13.71 -0.33
CA CYS A 255 29.37 13.32 -1.54
C CYS A 255 28.35 12.90 -2.61
N ASN A 256 28.80 12.66 -3.83
CA ASN A 256 27.91 12.27 -4.93
C ASN A 256 28.28 10.87 -5.44
N LEU A 257 27.35 9.92 -5.28
CA LEU A 257 27.55 8.53 -5.72
C LEU A 257 27.92 8.41 -7.19
N LEU A 258 27.44 9.30 -8.07
CA LEU A 258 27.70 9.26 -9.50
C LEU A 258 29.06 9.84 -9.86
N THR A 259 29.42 11.01 -9.31
CA THR A 259 30.63 11.76 -9.73
C THR A 259 31.84 11.48 -8.85
N GLN A 260 31.64 10.89 -7.67
CA GLN A 260 32.68 10.60 -6.69
C GLN A 260 32.71 9.11 -6.29
N THR A 261 32.30 8.22 -7.21
CA THR A 261 32.25 6.76 -6.96
C THR A 261 33.60 6.20 -6.47
N PRO A 262 34.75 6.51 -7.10
CA PRO A 262 36.05 6.01 -6.63
C PRO A 262 36.44 6.55 -5.25
N GLU A 263 36.17 7.83 -4.96
CA GLU A 263 36.49 8.48 -3.69
C GLU A 263 35.69 7.88 -2.54
N ILE A 264 34.41 7.58 -2.77
CA ILE A 264 33.55 6.91 -1.78
C ILE A 264 34.11 5.52 -1.48
N ARG A 265 34.49 4.76 -2.52
CA ARG A 265 35.16 3.46 -2.33
C ARG A 265 36.43 3.61 -1.51
N ASN A 266 37.33 4.54 -1.88
CA ASN A 266 38.59 4.77 -1.16
C ASN A 266 38.34 5.07 0.32
N TRP A 267 37.39 5.96 0.60
CA TRP A 267 37.01 6.33 1.96
C TRP A 267 36.41 5.16 2.76
N LEU A 268 35.53 4.35 2.15
CA LEU A 268 34.95 3.17 2.82
C LEU A 268 36.00 2.10 3.18
N LEU A 269 37.13 2.05 2.46
CA LEU A 269 38.25 1.17 2.81
C LEU A 269 39.03 1.64 4.05
N THR A 270 38.94 2.92 4.43
CA THR A 270 39.67 3.49 5.57
C THR A 270 38.82 3.58 6.84
N VAL A 271 37.51 3.85 6.72
CA VAL A 271 36.63 4.00 7.89
C VAL A 271 36.39 2.68 8.62
N HIS A 272 36.43 2.73 9.96
CA HIS A 272 36.18 1.57 10.85
C HIS A 272 36.93 0.30 10.40
N LYS A 273 38.20 0.44 10.02
CA LYS A 273 39.03 -0.66 9.49
C LYS A 273 39.05 -1.83 10.48
N GLY A 274 38.90 -3.05 9.95
CA GLY A 274 38.89 -4.30 10.73
C GLY A 274 37.54 -4.65 11.39
N LYS A 275 36.56 -3.75 11.37
CA LYS A 275 35.18 -4.06 11.80
C LYS A 275 34.38 -4.74 10.67
N PRO A 276 33.47 -5.68 11.00
CA PRO A 276 32.46 -6.17 10.05
C PRO A 276 31.66 -4.99 9.50
N LEU A 277 31.28 -5.04 8.22
CA LEU A 277 30.65 -3.90 7.56
C LEU A 277 29.49 -4.37 6.68
N GLY A 278 28.27 -3.98 7.04
CA GLY A 278 27.09 -4.20 6.20
C GLY A 278 26.87 -3.06 5.23
N ILE A 279 26.83 -3.32 3.92
CA ILE A 279 26.63 -2.29 2.89
C ILE A 279 25.21 -2.37 2.35
N GLY A 280 24.40 -1.37 2.69
CA GLY A 280 23.04 -1.21 2.19
C GLY A 280 22.95 -0.26 1.00
N SER A 281 22.36 -0.73 -0.09
CA SER A 281 22.15 0.04 -1.32
C SER A 281 20.70 0.53 -1.42
N TYR A 282 20.44 1.75 -0.94
CA TYR A 282 19.07 2.31 -0.79
C TYR A 282 18.79 3.50 -1.71
N ALA A 283 19.82 4.05 -2.35
CA ALA A 283 19.68 5.19 -3.24
C ALA A 283 18.88 4.83 -4.50
N TYR A 284 17.95 5.71 -4.89
CA TYR A 284 17.04 5.51 -6.00
C TYR A 284 16.84 6.80 -6.80
N LEU A 285 16.80 6.67 -8.12
CA LEU A 285 16.46 7.73 -9.07
C LEU A 285 15.60 7.14 -10.19
N ASP A 286 14.93 7.98 -10.98
CA ASP A 286 14.07 7.49 -12.07
C ASP A 286 14.84 7.26 -13.39
N GLY A 287 14.41 6.24 -14.13
CA GLY A 287 14.86 5.99 -15.50
C GLY A 287 16.35 5.64 -15.61
N ALA A 288 17.04 6.29 -16.54
CA ALA A 288 18.46 6.02 -16.85
C ALA A 288 19.40 6.31 -15.66
N LEU A 289 19.05 7.30 -14.84
CA LEU A 289 19.82 7.66 -13.65
C LEU A 289 19.85 6.52 -12.63
N PHE A 290 18.81 5.69 -12.56
CA PHE A 290 18.80 4.56 -11.64
C PHE A 290 19.89 3.55 -11.96
N VAL A 291 20.08 3.23 -13.25
CA VAL A 291 21.11 2.28 -13.70
C VAL A 291 22.49 2.82 -13.34
N LYS A 292 22.76 4.11 -13.59
CA LYS A 292 24.03 4.76 -13.25
C LYS A 292 24.30 4.70 -11.75
N LEU A 293 23.29 4.99 -10.94
CA LEU A 293 23.37 4.98 -9.48
C LEU A 293 23.61 3.57 -8.95
N SER A 294 22.86 2.59 -9.46
CA SER A 294 23.05 1.19 -9.11
C SER A 294 24.43 0.68 -9.51
N MET A 295 24.96 1.08 -10.67
CA MET A 295 26.32 0.74 -11.10
C MET A 295 27.38 1.37 -10.20
N SER A 296 27.15 2.60 -9.74
CA SER A 296 28.04 3.26 -8.79
C SER A 296 28.10 2.50 -7.46
N MET A 297 26.93 2.14 -6.91
CA MET A 297 26.84 1.37 -5.68
C MET A 297 27.43 -0.04 -5.84
N ASP A 298 27.20 -0.71 -6.98
CA ASP A 298 27.77 -2.02 -7.27
C ASP A 298 29.30 -2.00 -7.35
N ALA A 299 29.87 -1.00 -8.03
CA ALA A 299 31.32 -0.85 -8.14
C ALA A 299 31.98 -0.61 -6.77
N ILE A 300 31.36 0.21 -5.92
CA ILE A 300 31.80 0.41 -4.54
C ILE A 300 31.72 -0.91 -3.76
N ALA A 301 30.58 -1.59 -3.78
CA ALA A 301 30.36 -2.83 -3.03
C ALA A 301 31.33 -3.94 -3.47
N LYS A 302 31.51 -4.13 -4.78
CA LYS A 302 32.44 -5.10 -5.37
C LYS A 302 33.87 -4.91 -4.85
N ASP A 303 34.38 -3.68 -4.89
CA ASP A 303 35.75 -3.39 -4.46
C ASP A 303 35.93 -3.50 -2.94
N VAL A 304 34.90 -3.11 -2.17
CA VAL A 304 34.93 -3.25 -0.71
C VAL A 304 34.91 -4.73 -0.30
N ILE A 305 34.11 -5.58 -0.96
CA ILE A 305 34.11 -7.03 -0.74
C ILE A 305 35.48 -7.62 -1.08
N ALA A 306 36.08 -7.21 -2.19
CA ALA A 306 37.40 -7.70 -2.59
C ALA A 306 38.52 -7.29 -1.62
N SER A 307 38.34 -6.20 -0.88
CA SER A 307 39.39 -5.59 -0.05
C SER A 307 39.20 -5.80 1.46
N ARG A 308 37.98 -6.08 1.93
CA ARG A 308 37.65 -6.23 3.36
C ARG A 308 37.04 -7.60 3.62
N LYS A 309 37.41 -8.20 4.76
CA LYS A 309 36.76 -9.40 5.30
C LYS A 309 35.45 -9.01 6.03
N ASN A 310 34.54 -9.98 6.18
CA ASN A 310 33.29 -9.85 6.94
C ASN A 310 32.39 -8.69 6.43
N VAL A 311 32.24 -8.60 5.11
CA VAL A 311 31.32 -7.67 4.47
C VAL A 311 29.99 -8.39 4.22
N SER A 312 28.89 -7.76 4.63
CA SER A 312 27.53 -8.18 4.25
C SER A 312 26.89 -7.16 3.32
N LEU A 313 25.91 -7.59 2.53
CA LEU A 313 25.18 -6.72 1.61
C LEU A 313 23.70 -6.66 1.99
N ALA A 314 23.09 -5.50 1.75
CA ALA A 314 21.66 -5.31 1.93
C ALA A 314 21.02 -4.58 0.73
N TYR A 315 19.91 -5.13 0.25
CA TYR A 315 19.10 -4.58 -0.85
C TYR A 315 17.63 -4.58 -0.49
N LEU A 316 16.89 -3.59 -1.00
CA LEU A 316 15.43 -3.62 -1.04
C LEU A 316 14.98 -4.04 -2.44
N CYS A 317 14.64 -5.32 -2.57
CA CYS A 317 14.19 -5.89 -3.83
C CYS A 317 12.74 -5.49 -4.11
N THR A 318 12.39 -5.40 -5.40
CA THR A 318 11.09 -4.91 -5.84
C THR A 318 10.08 -6.06 -5.98
N PRO A 319 8.80 -5.87 -5.64
CA PRO A 319 7.79 -6.90 -5.86
C PRO A 319 7.38 -6.96 -7.34
N THR A 320 7.85 -6.02 -8.17
CA THR A 320 7.53 -5.82 -9.59
C THR A 320 8.59 -6.36 -10.55
N ASP A 321 9.32 -7.40 -10.16
CA ASP A 321 10.26 -8.15 -11.02
C ASP A 321 9.70 -9.56 -11.29
N CYS A 322 10.44 -10.36 -12.05
CA CYS A 322 10.22 -11.78 -12.19
C CYS A 322 11.04 -12.53 -11.12
N HIS A 323 10.36 -13.35 -10.32
CA HIS A 323 10.97 -14.07 -9.21
C HIS A 323 10.65 -15.57 -9.27
N ILE A 324 11.46 -16.38 -8.60
CA ILE A 324 10.98 -17.69 -8.14
C ILE A 324 9.97 -17.41 -7.02
N GLY A 325 8.81 -18.03 -7.08
CA GLY A 325 7.80 -18.01 -6.04
C GLY A 325 7.55 -19.42 -5.52
N THR A 326 6.83 -19.49 -4.41
CA THR A 326 6.56 -20.75 -3.72
C THR A 326 5.39 -21.52 -4.35
N SER A 327 5.38 -22.84 -4.21
CA SER A 327 4.24 -23.68 -4.60
C SER A 327 2.96 -23.26 -3.87
N ALA A 328 3.09 -22.86 -2.61
CA ALA A 328 2.02 -22.26 -1.81
C ALA A 328 1.48 -20.97 -2.43
N ALA A 329 2.34 -20.06 -2.90
CA ALA A 329 1.92 -18.82 -3.53
C ALA A 329 1.12 -19.09 -4.82
N ASN A 330 1.58 -20.01 -5.68
CA ASN A 330 0.86 -20.42 -6.89
C ASN A 330 -0.50 -21.06 -6.56
N ALA A 331 -0.56 -21.96 -5.56
CA ALA A 331 -1.81 -22.58 -5.13
C ALA A 331 -2.83 -21.54 -4.62
N VAL A 332 -2.37 -20.57 -3.82
CA VAL A 332 -3.21 -19.47 -3.33
C VAL A 332 -3.66 -18.56 -4.48
N ALA A 333 -2.78 -18.16 -5.38
CA ALA A 333 -3.15 -17.35 -6.55
C ALA A 333 -4.25 -18.02 -7.40
N ASN A 334 -4.12 -19.33 -7.66
CA ASN A 334 -5.14 -20.09 -8.38
C ASN A 334 -6.47 -20.19 -7.63
N LYS A 335 -6.42 -20.43 -6.31
CA LYS A 335 -7.61 -20.47 -5.45
C LYS A 335 -8.31 -19.10 -5.40
N THR A 336 -7.54 -18.03 -5.27
CA THR A 336 -8.03 -16.63 -5.28
C THR A 336 -8.70 -16.32 -6.61
N TYR A 337 -8.08 -16.66 -7.75
CA TYR A 337 -8.67 -16.46 -9.07
C TYR A 337 -10.02 -17.19 -9.24
N ARG A 338 -10.11 -18.45 -8.79
CA ARG A 338 -11.36 -19.23 -8.85
C ARG A 338 -12.46 -18.68 -7.94
N ARG A 339 -12.09 -18.00 -6.86
CA ARG A 339 -13.00 -17.36 -5.90
C ARG A 339 -13.19 -15.87 -6.17
N SER A 340 -12.65 -15.34 -7.26
CA SER A 340 -12.78 -13.94 -7.62
C SER A 340 -14.27 -13.58 -7.75
N PRO A 341 -14.72 -12.48 -7.12
CA PRO A 341 -16.09 -12.02 -7.27
C PRO A 341 -16.47 -11.78 -8.73
N ALA A 342 -17.74 -12.03 -9.09
CA ALA A 342 -18.24 -11.88 -10.45
C ALA A 342 -17.99 -10.49 -11.07
N TRP A 343 -17.97 -9.42 -10.23
CA TRP A 343 -17.67 -8.07 -10.69
C TRP A 343 -16.27 -7.92 -11.31
N GLN A 344 -15.28 -8.72 -10.89
CA GLN A 344 -13.92 -8.68 -11.46
C GLN A 344 -13.90 -9.26 -12.87
N SER A 345 -14.65 -10.33 -13.11
CA SER A 345 -14.85 -10.87 -14.47
C SER A 345 -15.59 -9.88 -15.35
N PHE A 346 -16.66 -9.24 -14.84
CA PHE A 346 -17.38 -8.20 -15.57
C PHE A 346 -16.50 -6.98 -15.88
N LEU A 347 -15.69 -6.54 -14.91
CA LEU A 347 -14.72 -5.47 -15.10
C LEU A 347 -13.71 -5.82 -16.20
N THR A 348 -13.29 -7.08 -16.30
CA THR A 348 -12.40 -7.54 -17.37
C THR A 348 -13.02 -7.32 -18.75
N VAL A 349 -14.30 -7.65 -18.90
CA VAL A 349 -15.05 -7.45 -20.15
C VAL A 349 -15.19 -5.95 -20.47
N LEU A 350 -15.63 -5.14 -19.50
CA LEU A 350 -15.78 -3.70 -19.67
C LEU A 350 -14.46 -3.02 -20.08
N VAL A 351 -13.37 -3.35 -19.38
CA VAL A 351 -12.05 -2.77 -19.65
C VAL A 351 -11.52 -3.19 -21.02
N SER A 352 -11.88 -4.39 -21.50
CA SER A 352 -11.50 -4.85 -22.85
C SER A 352 -12.16 -4.06 -23.98
N MET A 353 -13.27 -3.37 -23.70
CA MET A 353 -13.98 -2.54 -24.67
C MET A 353 -13.40 -1.11 -24.77
N ILE A 354 -12.56 -0.70 -23.82
CA ILE A 354 -11.99 0.66 -23.77
C ILE A 354 -10.62 0.67 -24.46
N PRO A 355 -10.44 1.43 -25.56
CA PRO A 355 -9.16 1.52 -26.25
C PRO A 355 -8.01 1.92 -25.31
N GLY A 356 -6.92 1.16 -25.34
CA GLY A 356 -5.71 1.43 -24.54
C GLY A 356 -5.71 0.84 -23.13
N MET A 357 -6.83 0.32 -22.62
CA MET A 357 -6.83 -0.42 -21.36
C MET A 357 -6.54 -1.91 -21.56
N LYS A 358 -5.85 -2.52 -20.60
CA LYS A 358 -5.51 -3.95 -20.64
C LYS A 358 -6.49 -4.73 -19.78
N PRO A 359 -7.03 -5.87 -20.25
CA PRO A 359 -7.85 -6.74 -19.42
C PRO A 359 -7.06 -7.28 -18.24
N LEU A 360 -7.78 -7.64 -17.18
CA LEU A 360 -7.23 -8.42 -16.07
C LEU A 360 -6.72 -9.76 -16.62
N LYS A 361 -5.47 -10.10 -16.29
CA LYS A 361 -4.84 -11.35 -16.71
C LYS A 361 -4.67 -12.26 -15.50
N ARG A 362 -5.02 -13.54 -15.62
CA ARG A 362 -4.78 -14.53 -14.58
C ARG A 362 -3.30 -14.56 -14.19
N ASN A 363 -3.03 -14.60 -12.90
CA ASN A 363 -1.68 -14.77 -12.36
C ASN A 363 -1.25 -16.25 -12.48
N ALA A 364 -0.93 -16.65 -13.70
CA ALA A 364 -0.46 -18.00 -14.00
C ALA A 364 1.06 -18.07 -13.85
N TYR A 365 1.50 -18.87 -12.88
CA TYR A 365 2.91 -19.16 -12.70
C TYR A 365 3.41 -20.07 -13.83
N LYS A 366 4.66 -19.88 -14.22
CA LYS A 366 5.35 -20.80 -15.15
C LYS A 366 6.08 -21.86 -14.31
N HIS A 367 5.90 -23.13 -14.65
CA HIS A 367 6.59 -24.23 -13.98
C HIS A 367 7.94 -24.49 -14.66
N VAL A 368 8.99 -24.62 -13.87
CA VAL A 368 10.34 -24.97 -14.36
C VAL A 368 10.90 -26.06 -13.46
N SER A 369 11.44 -27.11 -14.06
CA SER A 369 12.21 -28.12 -13.35
C SER A 369 13.69 -27.81 -13.49
N ASP A 370 14.45 -27.95 -12.41
CA ASP A 370 15.91 -27.93 -12.49
C ASP A 370 16.47 -29.29 -12.93
N ASP A 371 17.78 -29.31 -13.18
CA ASP A 371 18.53 -30.50 -13.58
C ASP A 371 18.47 -31.63 -12.53
N SER A 372 18.08 -31.33 -11.29
CA SER A 372 17.95 -32.28 -10.17
C SER A 372 16.50 -32.76 -9.96
N GLY A 373 15.55 -32.29 -10.78
CA GLY A 373 14.13 -32.65 -10.69
C GLY A 373 13.32 -31.81 -9.71
N ASN A 374 13.90 -30.80 -9.05
CA ASN A 374 13.14 -29.86 -8.22
C ASN A 374 12.26 -28.98 -9.11
N THR A 375 11.06 -28.68 -8.66
CA THR A 375 10.12 -27.83 -9.41
C THR A 375 10.01 -26.45 -8.78
N TYR A 376 10.33 -25.42 -9.57
CA TYR A 376 10.17 -24.02 -9.23
C TYR A 376 8.96 -23.40 -9.95
N HIS A 377 8.36 -22.40 -9.31
CA HIS A 377 7.23 -21.66 -9.88
C HIS A 377 7.63 -20.21 -10.11
N ILE A 378 7.64 -19.76 -11.35
CA ILE A 378 8.04 -18.39 -11.67
C ILE A 378 6.83 -17.46 -11.64
N VAL A 379 6.93 -16.41 -10.82
CA VAL A 379 5.96 -15.31 -10.76
C VAL A 379 6.41 -14.17 -11.67
N ASP A 380 5.57 -13.83 -12.65
CA ASP A 380 5.77 -12.67 -13.53
C ASP A 380 4.97 -11.48 -12.99
N ALA A 381 5.63 -10.67 -12.16
CA ALA A 381 5.09 -9.44 -11.59
C ALA A 381 5.61 -8.16 -12.27
N ILE A 382 6.25 -8.29 -13.44
CA ILE A 382 6.88 -7.15 -14.15
C ILE A 382 5.84 -6.11 -14.56
N VAL A 383 6.05 -4.86 -14.15
CA VAL A 383 5.24 -3.71 -14.56
C VAL A 383 5.87 -3.04 -15.77
N HIS A 384 5.23 -3.17 -16.94
CA HIS A 384 5.76 -2.66 -18.20
C HIS A 384 6.06 -1.16 -18.19
N GLU A 385 5.26 -0.40 -17.45
CA GLU A 385 5.28 1.04 -17.33
C GLU A 385 6.57 1.53 -16.63
N GLN A 386 7.14 0.77 -15.68
CA GLN A 386 8.43 1.09 -15.03
C GLN A 386 9.61 1.08 -16.02
N GLY A 387 9.54 0.21 -17.02
CA GLY A 387 10.46 0.20 -18.17
C GLY A 387 11.78 -0.52 -17.94
N PRO A 388 12.58 -0.67 -19.01
CA PRO A 388 13.75 -1.54 -19.01
C PRO A 388 14.89 -1.03 -18.12
N ASN A 389 15.11 0.28 -18.02
CA ASN A 389 16.15 0.82 -17.14
C ASN A 389 15.90 0.46 -15.67
N TYR A 390 14.62 0.50 -15.23
CA TYR A 390 14.25 0.08 -13.88
C TYR A 390 14.55 -1.41 -13.66
N ILE A 391 14.14 -2.27 -14.60
CA ILE A 391 14.35 -3.72 -14.46
C ILE A 391 15.83 -4.07 -14.47
N LEU A 392 16.65 -3.45 -15.33
CA LEU A 392 18.10 -3.68 -15.33
C LEU A 392 18.74 -3.22 -14.02
N ALA A 393 18.34 -2.06 -13.50
CA ALA A 393 18.81 -1.52 -12.23
C ALA A 393 18.41 -2.37 -11.00
N LYS A 394 17.39 -3.22 -11.11
CA LYS A 394 17.04 -4.21 -10.07
C LYS A 394 17.71 -5.56 -10.32
N ARG A 395 17.81 -6.00 -11.57
CA ARG A 395 18.49 -7.24 -11.94
C ARG A 395 19.98 -7.23 -11.64
N LEU A 396 20.69 -6.11 -11.80
CA LEU A 396 22.09 -6.06 -11.35
C LEU A 396 22.21 -6.25 -9.83
N GLN A 397 21.27 -5.74 -9.02
CA GLN A 397 21.29 -5.93 -7.57
C GLN A 397 21.12 -7.41 -7.23
N HIS A 398 20.21 -8.11 -7.94
CA HIS A 398 20.07 -9.56 -7.81
C HIS A 398 21.32 -10.31 -8.24
N TRP A 399 21.94 -9.93 -9.36
CA TRP A 399 23.17 -10.56 -9.83
C TRP A 399 24.31 -10.39 -8.82
N ARG A 400 24.49 -9.19 -8.25
CA ARG A 400 25.49 -8.95 -7.21
C ARG A 400 25.18 -9.74 -5.94
N ALA A 401 23.92 -9.82 -5.53
CA ALA A 401 23.51 -10.63 -4.39
C ALA A 401 23.89 -12.11 -4.57
N ILE A 402 23.58 -12.69 -5.73
CA ILE A 402 23.95 -14.07 -6.09
C ILE A 402 25.46 -14.27 -6.04
N VAL A 403 26.23 -13.42 -6.74
CA VAL A 403 27.69 -13.55 -6.80
C VAL A 403 28.33 -13.39 -5.42
N SER A 404 27.89 -12.40 -4.64
CA SER A 404 28.49 -12.13 -3.32
C SER A 404 28.22 -13.26 -2.33
N ARG A 405 27.02 -13.84 -2.35
CA ARG A 405 26.68 -14.97 -1.49
C ARG A 405 27.38 -16.26 -1.92
N CYS A 406 27.28 -16.62 -3.20
CA CYS A 406 27.74 -17.91 -3.71
C CYS A 406 29.26 -18.00 -3.91
N GLU A 407 29.92 -16.90 -4.31
CA GLU A 407 31.35 -16.91 -4.65
C GLU A 407 32.21 -16.23 -3.58
N HIS A 408 31.70 -15.19 -2.91
CA HIS A 408 32.46 -14.43 -1.92
C HIS A 408 32.10 -14.77 -0.46
N GLY A 409 31.12 -15.65 -0.23
CA GLY A 409 30.72 -16.05 1.12
C GLY A 409 30.20 -14.89 1.97
N CYS A 410 29.61 -13.87 1.35
CA CYS A 410 28.99 -12.76 2.07
C CYS A 410 27.60 -13.15 2.59
N ILE A 411 27.22 -12.61 3.75
CA ILE A 411 25.80 -12.55 4.15
C ILE A 411 25.09 -11.53 3.24
N VAL A 412 23.95 -11.88 2.67
CA VAL A 412 23.21 -11.01 1.75
C VAL A 412 21.72 -10.94 2.12
N SER A 413 21.29 -9.81 2.69
CA SER A 413 19.88 -9.50 2.95
C SER A 413 19.25 -8.87 1.71
N SER A 414 18.39 -9.59 0.98
CA SER A 414 17.73 -9.08 -0.24
C SER A 414 16.22 -9.28 -0.24
N ASN A 415 15.57 -8.84 0.83
CA ASN A 415 14.13 -8.96 1.04
C ASN A 415 13.31 -8.16 0.01
N ILE A 416 12.16 -8.71 -0.35
CA ILE A 416 11.18 -8.04 -1.23
C ILE A 416 10.34 -7.07 -0.40
N ALA A 417 10.43 -5.78 -0.74
CA ALA A 417 9.57 -4.76 -0.17
C ALA A 417 8.21 -4.72 -0.89
N PRO A 418 7.11 -4.35 -0.22
CA PRO A 418 5.79 -4.29 -0.82
C PRO A 418 5.61 -3.00 -1.63
N SER A 419 4.50 -2.95 -2.38
CA SER A 419 4.02 -1.67 -2.90
C SER A 419 3.72 -0.73 -1.72
N THR A 420 4.36 0.44 -1.73
CA THR A 420 4.41 1.33 -0.57
C THR A 420 3.96 2.75 -0.96
N ARG A 421 3.09 3.36 -0.16
CA ARG A 421 2.64 4.75 -0.32
C ARG A 421 3.73 5.71 0.16
N THR A 422 4.75 5.93 -0.66
CA THR A 422 5.75 6.97 -0.41
C THR A 422 5.31 8.29 -1.04
N LEU A 423 5.77 9.42 -0.49
CA LEU A 423 5.58 10.74 -1.10
C LEU A 423 6.04 10.77 -2.57
N SER A 424 7.15 10.11 -2.87
CA SER A 424 7.71 9.98 -4.22
C SER A 424 6.84 9.17 -5.19
N VAL A 425 5.88 8.38 -4.72
CA VAL A 425 4.95 7.63 -5.59
C VAL A 425 3.58 8.31 -5.65
N VAL A 426 3.05 8.75 -4.50
CA VAL A 426 1.68 9.30 -4.41
C VAL A 426 1.54 10.72 -4.93
N HIS A 427 2.64 11.43 -5.21
CA HIS A 427 2.59 12.72 -5.91
C HIS A 427 1.99 12.57 -7.33
N ASN A 428 2.10 11.37 -7.93
CA ASN A 428 1.44 11.04 -9.18
C ASN A 428 0.01 10.54 -8.90
N ILE A 429 -0.98 11.28 -9.38
CA ILE A 429 -2.41 11.02 -9.14
C ILE A 429 -2.83 9.63 -9.63
N THR A 430 -2.31 9.18 -10.77
CA THR A 430 -2.59 7.87 -11.34
C THR A 430 -2.15 6.74 -10.41
N PHE A 431 -0.94 6.84 -9.85
CA PHE A 431 -0.44 5.86 -8.88
C PHE A 431 -1.21 5.93 -7.55
N LYS A 432 -1.54 7.14 -7.08
CA LYS A 432 -2.37 7.32 -5.87
C LYS A 432 -3.72 6.63 -6.00
N MET A 433 -4.41 6.81 -7.12
CA MET A 433 -5.71 6.16 -7.38
C MET A 433 -5.56 4.65 -7.55
N ALA A 434 -4.53 4.18 -8.27
CA ALA A 434 -4.26 2.76 -8.41
C ALA A 434 -4.06 2.10 -7.04
N TYR A 435 -3.25 2.70 -6.17
CA TYR A 435 -2.98 2.19 -4.82
C TYR A 435 -4.20 2.25 -3.89
N GLY A 436 -5.12 3.19 -4.12
CA GLY A 436 -6.41 3.23 -3.43
C GLY A 436 -7.30 2.05 -3.80
N GLY A 437 -7.36 1.68 -5.08
CA GLY A 437 -8.22 0.59 -5.56
C GLY A 437 -7.63 -0.81 -5.42
N MET A 438 -6.32 -0.96 -5.31
CA MET A 438 -5.63 -2.26 -5.27
C MET A 438 -6.13 -3.17 -4.14
N GLY A 439 -6.55 -2.62 -3.00
CA GLY A 439 -7.09 -3.38 -1.87
C GLY A 439 -8.39 -4.15 -2.18
N LYS A 440 -9.04 -3.87 -3.31
CA LYS A 440 -10.22 -4.62 -3.78
C LYS A 440 -9.83 -5.93 -4.50
N PHE A 441 -8.56 -6.11 -4.84
CA PHE A 441 -7.99 -7.33 -5.43
C PHE A 441 -7.24 -8.14 -4.36
N ARG A 442 -7.99 -8.78 -3.45
CA ARG A 442 -7.38 -9.57 -2.37
C ARG A 442 -6.43 -10.65 -2.91
N PRO A 443 -5.29 -10.92 -2.24
CA PRO A 443 -4.88 -10.39 -0.94
C PRO A 443 -3.99 -9.14 -1.02
N MET A 444 -4.08 -8.38 -2.11
CA MET A 444 -3.23 -7.21 -2.31
C MET A 444 -3.42 -6.16 -1.22
N GLU A 445 -2.33 -5.77 -0.55
CA GLU A 445 -2.27 -4.66 0.39
C GLU A 445 -1.11 -3.73 -0.01
N VAL A 446 -1.44 -2.45 -0.17
CA VAL A 446 -0.43 -1.39 -0.31
C VAL A 446 -0.19 -0.83 1.07
N PHE A 447 1.07 -0.81 1.49
CA PHE A 447 1.50 -0.42 2.82
C PHE A 447 1.88 1.05 2.90
N ASP A 448 1.83 1.61 4.09
CA ASP A 448 2.36 2.94 4.36
C ASP A 448 3.88 2.84 4.56
N GLN A 449 4.59 3.93 4.28
CA GLN A 449 6.07 3.95 4.25
C GLN A 449 6.69 3.51 5.56
N GLU A 450 6.11 3.96 6.68
CA GLU A 450 6.58 3.66 8.02
C GLU A 450 6.46 2.16 8.31
N THR A 451 5.37 1.52 7.89
CA THR A 451 5.21 0.05 8.01
C THR A 451 6.27 -0.67 7.21
N SER A 452 6.40 -0.35 5.92
CA SER A 452 7.33 -1.04 5.03
C SER A 452 8.77 -0.86 5.50
N SER A 453 9.16 0.35 5.90
CA SER A 453 10.52 0.64 6.41
C SER A 453 10.82 -0.13 7.70
N ALA A 454 9.90 -0.16 8.66
CA ALA A 454 10.08 -0.89 9.91
C ALA A 454 10.22 -2.40 9.68
N VAL A 455 9.36 -2.99 8.84
CA VAL A 455 9.44 -4.42 8.50
C VAL A 455 10.74 -4.75 7.77
N MET A 456 11.14 -3.95 6.78
CA MET A 456 12.39 -4.18 6.04
C MET A 456 13.63 -4.02 6.92
N ALA A 457 13.60 -3.10 7.89
CA ALA A 457 14.67 -2.97 8.87
C ALA A 457 14.73 -4.17 9.82
N GLY A 458 13.59 -4.66 10.28
CA GLY A 458 13.51 -5.88 11.10
C GLY A 458 14.03 -7.11 10.35
N LEU A 459 13.63 -7.32 9.09
CA LEU A 459 14.13 -8.42 8.29
C LEU A 459 15.63 -8.31 8.00
N LEU A 460 16.17 -7.10 7.82
CA LEU A 460 17.62 -6.90 7.71
C LEU A 460 18.34 -7.37 8.98
N VAL A 461 17.83 -7.04 10.17
CA VAL A 461 18.43 -7.50 11.44
C VAL A 461 18.32 -9.02 11.56
N TYR A 462 17.15 -9.59 11.27
CA TYR A 462 16.96 -11.05 11.23
C TYR A 462 18.01 -11.73 10.33
N ASP A 463 18.19 -11.23 9.12
CA ASP A 463 19.11 -11.79 8.14
C ASP A 463 20.59 -11.70 8.54
N LEU A 464 20.93 -10.78 9.43
CA LEU A 464 22.28 -10.61 9.94
C LEU A 464 22.52 -11.38 11.24
N LYS A 465 21.48 -11.68 12.02
CA LYS A 465 21.61 -12.32 13.34
C LYS A 465 21.19 -13.80 13.35
N CYS A 466 20.31 -14.23 12.44
CA CYS A 466 19.85 -15.61 12.35
C CYS A 466 20.71 -16.40 11.35
N GLU A 467 21.60 -17.25 11.86
CA GLU A 467 22.50 -18.09 11.04
C GLU A 467 21.76 -19.06 10.11
N ASN A 468 20.53 -19.44 10.46
CA ASN A 468 19.66 -20.29 9.63
C ASN A 468 18.92 -19.51 8.53
N SER A 469 19.08 -18.18 8.45
CA SER A 469 18.49 -17.40 7.37
C SER A 469 19.06 -17.81 6.01
N ALA A 470 18.25 -17.70 4.96
CA ALA A 470 18.68 -17.82 3.57
C ALA A 470 19.81 -16.84 3.21
N SER A 471 19.91 -15.74 3.94
CA SER A 471 20.93 -14.70 3.78
C SER A 471 22.35 -15.19 4.10
N TYR A 472 22.50 -16.19 4.97
CA TYR A 472 23.79 -16.79 5.30
C TYR A 472 24.26 -17.71 4.18
N PRO A 473 25.52 -17.61 3.70
CA PRO A 473 26.01 -18.39 2.57
C PRO A 473 26.07 -19.90 2.84
N GLN A 474 26.17 -20.31 4.12
CA GLN A 474 26.18 -21.71 4.54
C GLN A 474 24.81 -22.37 4.47
N THR A 475 23.72 -21.59 4.54
CA THR A 475 22.36 -22.13 4.42
C THR A 475 22.15 -22.62 2.99
N GLU A 476 21.77 -23.88 2.80
CA GLU A 476 21.56 -24.42 1.46
C GLU A 476 20.29 -23.84 0.82
N LEU A 477 20.37 -23.45 -0.45
CA LEU A 477 19.23 -23.02 -1.24
C LEU A 477 19.11 -23.95 -2.45
N GLY A 478 17.89 -24.39 -2.76
CA GLY A 478 17.66 -25.20 -3.96
C GLY A 478 18.15 -24.52 -5.24
N ASN A 479 18.03 -23.20 -5.33
CA ASN A 479 18.64 -22.37 -6.35
C ASN A 479 19.02 -21.00 -5.76
N PRO A 480 20.09 -20.33 -6.22
CA PRO A 480 20.45 -18.98 -5.74
C PRO A 480 19.33 -17.94 -5.85
N LEU A 481 18.39 -18.11 -6.78
CA LEU A 481 17.22 -17.24 -6.92
C LEU A 481 16.21 -17.36 -5.77
N CYS A 482 16.24 -18.45 -4.99
CA CYS A 482 15.38 -18.60 -3.81
C CYS A 482 15.70 -17.57 -2.71
N LEU A 483 16.90 -16.97 -2.75
CA LEU A 483 17.27 -15.87 -1.86
C LEU A 483 16.27 -14.70 -1.91
N PHE A 484 15.61 -14.48 -3.05
CA PHE A 484 14.63 -13.40 -3.23
C PHE A 484 13.19 -13.82 -2.89
N SER A 485 12.92 -15.12 -2.80
CA SER A 485 11.60 -15.63 -2.43
C SER A 485 11.43 -15.81 -0.93
N GLU A 486 12.53 -16.12 -0.25
CA GLU A 486 12.55 -16.21 1.21
C GLU A 486 12.29 -14.84 1.85
N ASN A 487 11.56 -14.87 2.98
CA ASN A 487 11.21 -13.67 3.75
C ASN A 487 10.48 -12.57 2.96
N SER A 488 9.85 -12.91 1.84
CA SER A 488 9.24 -11.93 0.93
C SER A 488 8.00 -11.24 1.53
N PHE A 489 8.11 -9.93 1.75
CA PHE A 489 7.03 -9.03 2.19
C PHE A 489 6.34 -8.39 0.97
N HIS A 490 5.90 -9.21 0.01
CA HIS A 490 5.42 -8.75 -1.31
C HIS A 490 4.01 -8.10 -1.32
N GLY A 491 3.35 -7.97 -0.17
CA GLY A 491 2.05 -7.34 -0.01
C GLY A 491 0.89 -8.02 -0.76
N GLY A 492 0.96 -9.33 -0.97
CA GLY A 492 -0.06 -10.11 -1.67
C GLY A 492 0.07 -10.13 -3.20
N ALA A 493 1.04 -9.40 -3.77
CA ALA A 493 1.24 -9.32 -5.22
C ALA A 493 1.41 -10.70 -5.89
N TRP A 494 2.13 -11.61 -5.23
CA TRP A 494 2.39 -12.96 -5.75
C TRP A 494 1.18 -13.89 -5.59
N ARG A 495 0.37 -13.67 -4.55
CA ARG A 495 -0.78 -14.52 -4.17
C ARG A 495 -2.13 -14.02 -4.71
N CYS A 496 -2.13 -12.90 -5.43
CA CYS A 496 -3.29 -12.36 -6.12
C CYS A 496 -3.70 -13.27 -7.29
N GLY A 497 -5.01 -13.38 -7.54
CA GLY A 497 -5.54 -14.15 -8.67
C GLY A 497 -5.24 -13.54 -10.04
N TYR A 498 -4.94 -12.24 -10.08
CA TYR A 498 -4.62 -11.51 -11.30
C TYR A 498 -3.19 -10.97 -11.26
N LYS A 499 -2.54 -10.90 -12.42
CA LYS A 499 -1.17 -10.37 -12.55
C LYS A 499 -1.12 -8.94 -12.05
N PHE A 500 -0.08 -8.64 -11.27
CA PHE A 500 0.16 -7.30 -10.73
C PHE A 500 0.15 -6.21 -11.82
N SER A 501 0.72 -6.50 -12.98
CA SER A 501 0.75 -5.60 -14.13
C SER A 501 -0.60 -5.36 -14.81
N SER A 502 -1.62 -6.16 -14.52
CA SER A 502 -2.97 -6.01 -15.06
C SER A 502 -3.93 -5.31 -14.11
N ILE A 503 -3.71 -5.40 -12.79
CA ILE A 503 -4.62 -4.82 -11.80
C ILE A 503 -4.46 -3.30 -11.68
N GLY A 504 -3.33 -2.70 -12.07
CA GLY A 504 -3.06 -1.28 -11.87
C GLY A 504 -4.13 -0.37 -12.51
N THR A 505 -4.41 -0.55 -13.79
CA THR A 505 -5.42 0.25 -14.51
C THR A 505 -6.84 -0.03 -14.01
N SER A 506 -7.18 -1.30 -13.76
CA SER A 506 -8.47 -1.70 -13.20
C SER A 506 -8.69 -1.13 -11.80
N SER A 507 -7.64 -1.02 -10.99
CA SER A 507 -7.70 -0.44 -9.64
C SER A 507 -8.04 1.03 -9.67
N ILE A 508 -7.57 1.79 -10.67
CA ILE A 508 -7.95 3.19 -10.84
C ILE A 508 -9.46 3.30 -11.08
N LEU A 509 -10.01 2.50 -12.00
CA LEU A 509 -11.44 2.54 -12.30
C LEU A 509 -12.29 2.15 -11.09
N VAL A 510 -11.87 1.10 -10.37
CA VAL A 510 -12.54 0.68 -9.13
C VAL A 510 -12.48 1.76 -8.06
N TYR A 511 -11.35 2.46 -7.92
CA TYR A 511 -11.21 3.58 -6.99
C TYR A 511 -12.12 4.76 -7.37
N LEU A 512 -12.12 5.16 -8.64
CA LEU A 512 -13.01 6.22 -9.13
C LEU A 512 -14.48 5.87 -8.85
N LEU A 513 -14.88 4.63 -9.11
CA LEU A 513 -16.26 4.20 -8.89
C LEU A 513 -16.60 4.11 -7.39
N CYS A 514 -15.83 3.32 -6.63
CA CYS A 514 -16.17 2.97 -5.24
C CYS A 514 -15.80 4.04 -4.22
N ASP A 515 -14.70 4.75 -4.43
CA ASP A 515 -14.10 5.65 -3.43
C ASP A 515 -14.32 7.13 -3.78
N MET A 516 -14.78 7.45 -4.99
CA MET A 516 -15.15 8.82 -5.38
C MET A 516 -16.62 8.94 -5.78
N LEU A 517 -17.08 8.21 -6.80
CA LEU A 517 -18.44 8.38 -7.35
C LEU A 517 -19.52 7.88 -6.39
N VAL A 518 -19.33 6.72 -5.75
CA VAL A 518 -20.29 6.19 -4.76
C VAL A 518 -20.45 7.15 -3.57
N PRO A 519 -19.38 7.63 -2.90
CA PRO A 519 -19.51 8.63 -1.84
C PRO A 519 -20.15 9.94 -2.31
N LEU A 520 -19.80 10.44 -3.50
CA LEU A 520 -20.41 11.66 -4.06
C LEU A 520 -21.91 11.47 -4.30
N TYR A 521 -22.30 10.36 -4.91
CA TYR A 521 -23.70 10.00 -5.12
C TYR A 521 -24.46 9.90 -3.80
N LEU A 522 -23.91 9.18 -2.81
CA LEU A 522 -24.53 9.05 -1.49
C LEU A 522 -24.62 10.42 -0.79
N PHE A 523 -23.61 11.28 -0.93
CA PHE A 523 -23.65 12.64 -0.38
C PHE A 523 -24.80 13.45 -1.01
N LEU A 524 -24.89 13.49 -2.34
CA LEU A 524 -25.96 14.18 -3.05
C LEU A 524 -27.34 13.61 -2.70
N TYR A 525 -27.46 12.29 -2.61
CA TYR A 525 -28.68 11.62 -2.17
C TYR A 525 -29.11 12.07 -0.78
N ASN A 526 -28.18 12.09 0.19
CA ASN A 526 -28.48 12.56 1.55
C ASN A 526 -28.85 14.05 1.57
N VAL A 527 -28.22 14.90 0.76
CA VAL A 527 -28.57 16.33 0.65
C VAL A 527 -29.97 16.52 0.05
N VAL A 528 -30.32 15.77 -0.99
CA VAL A 528 -31.67 15.83 -1.60
C VAL A 528 -32.73 15.37 -0.60
N GLN A 529 -32.49 14.25 0.11
CA GLN A 529 -33.42 13.78 1.12
C GLN A 529 -33.53 14.75 2.31
N LEU A 530 -32.42 15.36 2.75
CA LEU A 530 -32.42 16.39 3.79
C LEU A 530 -33.28 17.60 3.37
N ALA A 531 -33.03 18.15 2.17
CA ALA A 531 -33.79 19.28 1.65
C ALA A 531 -35.27 18.93 1.49
N GLY A 532 -35.56 17.70 1.03
CA GLY A 532 -36.92 17.20 0.88
C GLY A 532 -37.69 17.13 2.19
N TRP A 533 -37.14 16.48 3.21
CA TRP A 533 -37.78 16.39 4.52
C TRP A 533 -37.87 17.75 5.22
N ALA A 534 -36.89 18.63 5.05
CA ALA A 534 -36.97 20.00 5.54
C ALA A 534 -38.09 20.79 4.84
N TYR A 535 -38.30 20.58 3.54
CA TYR A 535 -39.38 21.21 2.78
C TYR A 535 -40.76 20.66 3.17
N VAL A 536 -40.89 19.34 3.39
CA VAL A 536 -42.12 18.72 3.93
C VAL A 536 -42.48 19.34 5.28
N MET A 537 -41.48 19.51 6.16
CA MET A 537 -41.66 20.19 7.44
C MET A 537 -42.09 21.64 7.23
N TYR A 538 -41.38 22.41 6.39
CA TYR A 538 -41.75 23.80 6.08
C TYR A 538 -43.20 23.92 5.59
N LEU A 539 -43.64 23.06 4.65
CA LEU A 539 -45.02 23.05 4.17
C LEU A 539 -46.03 22.74 5.27
N ALA A 540 -45.70 21.81 6.18
CA ALA A 540 -46.55 21.52 7.31
C ALA A 540 -46.68 22.74 8.23
N PHE A 541 -45.57 23.33 8.67
CA PHE A 541 -45.56 24.38 9.70
C PHE A 541 -45.93 25.78 9.20
N ASP A 542 -45.60 26.13 7.95
CA ASP A 542 -45.80 27.48 7.42
C ASP A 542 -47.14 27.65 6.68
N LYS A 543 -47.54 26.64 5.89
CA LYS A 543 -48.76 26.72 5.08
C LYS A 543 -50.03 26.26 5.78
N ASN A 544 -49.92 25.69 6.97
CA ASN A 544 -51.06 25.29 7.78
C ASN A 544 -51.10 26.09 9.09
N PRO A 545 -51.66 27.33 9.09
CA PRO A 545 -51.67 28.23 10.23
C PRO A 545 -52.68 27.83 11.32
N ALA A 546 -53.45 26.75 11.14
CA ALA A 546 -54.34 26.23 12.16
C ALA A 546 -53.53 25.79 13.39
N PRO A 547 -54.10 25.83 14.62
CA PRO A 547 -53.46 25.24 15.78
C PRO A 547 -53.04 23.81 15.44
N ALA A 548 -51.74 23.50 15.58
CA ALA A 548 -51.23 22.15 15.33
C ALA A 548 -52.14 21.15 16.03
N LEU A 549 -52.58 20.10 15.31
CA LEU A 549 -53.54 19.07 15.73
C LEU A 549 -55.05 19.36 15.50
N ALA A 550 -55.46 20.57 15.08
CA ALA A 550 -56.89 20.84 14.79
C ALA A 550 -57.31 20.41 13.38
N GLN A 551 -56.40 20.50 12.39
CA GLN A 551 -56.64 20.14 11.00
C GLN A 551 -55.45 19.38 10.43
N SER A 552 -55.71 18.39 9.57
CA SER A 552 -54.68 17.59 8.92
C SER A 552 -53.81 18.45 7.99
N PRO A 553 -52.47 18.30 8.01
CA PRO A 553 -51.57 18.98 7.08
C PRO A 553 -51.54 18.32 5.70
N TRP A 554 -52.24 17.20 5.51
CA TRP A 554 -52.20 16.38 4.30
C TRP A 554 -52.42 17.16 2.98
N PRO A 555 -53.37 18.11 2.86
CA PRO A 555 -53.57 18.85 1.62
C PRO A 555 -52.31 19.57 1.11
N TYR A 556 -51.44 20.00 2.03
CA TYR A 556 -50.23 20.74 1.72
C TYR A 556 -48.99 19.87 1.55
N VAL A 557 -48.91 18.71 2.22
CA VAL A 557 -47.68 17.90 2.30
C VAL A 557 -47.71 16.60 1.50
N HIS A 558 -48.87 16.14 1.04
CA HIS A 558 -49.04 14.78 0.50
C HIS A 558 -48.12 14.44 -0.68
N LYS A 559 -47.86 15.38 -1.60
CA LYS A 559 -47.05 15.12 -2.80
C LYS A 559 -45.58 14.93 -2.41
N GLU A 560 -45.07 15.84 -1.61
CA GLU A 560 -43.69 15.90 -1.16
C GLU A 560 -43.39 14.76 -0.18
N LEU A 561 -44.28 14.52 0.79
CA LEU A 561 -44.16 13.42 1.75
C LEU A 561 -44.11 12.07 1.02
N ARG A 562 -45.02 11.84 0.05
CA ARG A 562 -45.03 10.61 -0.76
C ARG A 562 -43.75 10.46 -1.57
N LEU A 563 -43.28 11.53 -2.21
CA LEU A 563 -42.06 11.50 -3.03
C LEU A 563 -40.83 11.10 -2.20
N PHE A 564 -40.55 11.80 -1.10
CA PHE A 564 -39.34 11.57 -0.30
C PHE A 564 -39.40 10.27 0.52
N GLN A 565 -40.61 9.87 0.95
CA GLN A 565 -40.81 8.56 1.59
C GLN A 565 -40.57 7.41 0.61
N ASN A 566 -41.04 7.51 -0.64
CA ASN A 566 -40.78 6.50 -1.67
C ASN A 566 -39.32 6.50 -2.13
N LEU A 567 -38.67 7.68 -2.17
CA LEU A 567 -37.24 7.80 -2.48
C LEU A 567 -36.36 7.10 -1.44
N ALA A 568 -36.83 6.92 -0.20
CA ALA A 568 -36.14 6.11 0.81
C ALA A 568 -36.03 4.63 0.41
N GLY A 569 -36.84 4.15 -0.55
CA GLY A 569 -36.70 2.83 -1.16
C GLY A 569 -35.31 2.60 -1.78
N MET A 570 -34.66 3.66 -2.25
CA MET A 570 -33.28 3.58 -2.76
C MET A 570 -32.28 3.18 -1.68
N GLU A 571 -32.54 3.41 -0.38
CA GLU A 571 -31.67 2.97 0.70
C GLU A 571 -31.56 1.44 0.76
N VAL A 572 -32.64 0.73 0.37
CA VAL A 572 -32.63 -0.74 0.24
C VAL A 572 -31.67 -1.14 -0.88
N VAL A 573 -31.76 -0.47 -2.03
CA VAL A 573 -30.85 -0.71 -3.17
C VAL A 573 -29.39 -0.41 -2.79
N HIS A 574 -29.11 0.70 -2.11
CA HIS A 574 -27.76 1.03 -1.65
C HIS A 574 -27.18 -0.05 -0.74
N SER A 575 -28.00 -0.59 0.15
CA SER A 575 -27.59 -1.68 1.04
C SER A 575 -27.39 -3.01 0.29
N MET A 576 -28.27 -3.36 -0.65
CA MET A 576 -28.13 -4.56 -1.51
C MET A 576 -26.85 -4.51 -2.35
N LEU A 577 -26.49 -3.32 -2.85
CA LEU A 577 -25.25 -3.08 -3.60
C LEU A 577 -24.01 -2.93 -2.71
N LYS A 578 -24.14 -3.06 -1.37
CA LYS A 578 -23.07 -2.88 -0.38
C LYS A 578 -22.41 -1.49 -0.43
N MET A 579 -23.13 -0.47 -0.87
CA MET A 579 -22.71 0.94 -0.77
C MET A 579 -22.77 1.42 0.69
N THR A 580 -23.62 0.80 1.52
CA THR A 580 -23.73 1.04 2.96
C THR A 580 -23.52 -0.25 3.74
N SER A 581 -23.15 -0.14 5.03
CA SER A 581 -22.81 -1.29 5.87
C SER A 581 -24.01 -1.96 6.56
N THR A 582 -25.18 -1.33 6.53
CA THR A 582 -26.41 -1.87 7.14
C THR A 582 -26.95 -3.04 6.30
N PRO A 583 -27.45 -4.14 6.91
CA PRO A 583 -28.11 -5.22 6.17
C PRO A 583 -29.38 -4.76 5.45
N TRP A 584 -29.59 -5.22 4.22
CA TRP A 584 -30.70 -4.75 3.38
C TRP A 584 -32.07 -5.15 3.92
N THR A 585 -32.16 -6.28 4.61
CA THR A 585 -33.39 -6.76 5.25
C THR A 585 -33.85 -5.81 6.35
N THR A 586 -32.91 -5.28 7.15
CA THR A 586 -33.20 -4.29 8.18
C THR A 586 -33.70 -2.99 7.57
N VAL A 587 -33.04 -2.51 6.50
CA VAL A 587 -33.45 -1.28 5.81
C VAL A 587 -34.81 -1.45 5.14
N LEU A 588 -35.08 -2.61 4.54
CA LEU A 588 -36.36 -2.90 3.90
C LEU A 588 -37.52 -2.81 4.88
N ILE A 589 -37.42 -3.46 6.05
CA ILE A 589 -38.49 -3.43 7.06
C ILE A 589 -38.74 -1.98 7.56
N GLN A 590 -37.67 -1.21 7.74
CA GLN A 590 -37.74 0.19 8.19
C GLN A 590 -38.36 1.15 7.16
N VAL A 591 -38.19 0.86 5.87
CA VAL A 591 -38.72 1.70 4.78
C VAL A 591 -40.13 1.25 4.38
N LEU A 592 -40.35 -0.06 4.24
CA LEU A 592 -41.60 -0.64 3.74
C LEU A 592 -42.80 -0.28 4.63
N SER A 593 -42.65 -0.35 5.95
CA SER A 593 -43.70 0.02 6.91
C SER A 593 -44.25 1.43 6.67
N ARG A 594 -43.35 2.40 6.51
CA ARG A 594 -43.69 3.82 6.31
C ARG A 594 -44.22 4.10 4.90
N VAL A 595 -43.65 3.45 3.88
CA VAL A 595 -44.17 3.53 2.50
C VAL A 595 -45.60 3.00 2.44
N LEU A 596 -45.87 1.82 3.00
CA LEU A 596 -47.22 1.24 3.03
C LEU A 596 -48.21 2.14 3.77
N LEU A 597 -47.81 2.77 4.87
CA LEU A 597 -48.66 3.71 5.59
C LEU A 597 -49.01 4.93 4.73
N VAL A 598 -48.01 5.56 4.09
CA VAL A 598 -48.24 6.74 3.23
C VAL A 598 -49.12 6.40 2.03
N GLU A 599 -48.85 5.29 1.34
CA GLU A 599 -49.69 4.83 0.22
C GLU A 599 -51.11 4.48 0.68
N GLY A 600 -51.26 3.90 1.88
CA GLY A 600 -52.57 3.65 2.49
C GLY A 600 -53.38 4.94 2.73
N ILE A 601 -52.74 6.00 3.21
CA ILE A 601 -53.39 7.31 3.40
C ILE A 601 -53.78 7.93 2.04
N VAL A 602 -52.96 7.76 1.01
CA VAL A 602 -53.28 8.21 -0.36
C VAL A 602 -54.53 7.48 -0.89
N MET A 603 -54.62 6.16 -0.67
CA MET A 603 -55.71 5.32 -1.18
C MET A 603 -57.03 5.53 -0.45
N VAL A 604 -57.01 5.94 0.83
CA VAL A 604 -58.20 6.05 1.67
C VAL A 604 -58.46 7.52 2.03
N PRO A 605 -59.38 8.23 1.32
CA PRO A 605 -59.69 9.63 1.59
C PRO A 605 -60.07 9.93 3.04
N ALA A 606 -60.76 8.99 3.71
CA ALA A 606 -61.14 9.13 5.12
C ALA A 606 -59.92 9.24 6.07
N ALA A 607 -58.77 8.67 5.71
CA ALA A 607 -57.55 8.75 6.51
C ALA A 607 -56.81 10.10 6.36
N GLN A 608 -57.04 10.80 5.24
CA GLN A 608 -56.36 12.06 4.89
C GLN A 608 -56.74 13.21 5.85
N GLY A 609 -57.94 13.15 6.43
CA GLY A 609 -58.42 14.12 7.42
C GLY A 609 -57.84 13.92 8.84
N SER A 610 -57.04 12.88 9.07
CA SER A 610 -56.56 12.56 10.41
C SER A 610 -55.58 13.62 10.96
N PRO A 611 -55.84 14.23 12.13
CA PRO A 611 -54.93 15.22 12.72
C PRO A 611 -53.60 14.58 13.15
N TRP A 612 -53.56 13.26 13.36
CA TRP A 612 -52.36 12.52 13.73
C TRP A 612 -51.28 12.48 12.64
N ILE A 613 -51.61 12.88 11.41
CA ILE A 613 -50.62 13.10 10.34
C ILE A 613 -49.60 14.17 10.74
N TRP A 614 -49.95 15.13 11.60
CA TRP A 614 -48.98 16.07 12.19
C TRP A 614 -47.89 15.37 12.98
N GLY A 615 -48.26 14.37 13.78
CA GLY A 615 -47.31 13.60 14.56
C GLY A 615 -46.37 12.79 13.67
N LEU A 616 -46.87 12.27 12.54
CA LEU A 616 -46.03 11.64 11.51
C LEU A 616 -45.04 12.64 10.91
N VAL A 617 -45.52 13.79 10.40
CA VAL A 617 -44.64 14.76 9.74
C VAL A 617 -43.62 15.33 10.72
N ALA A 618 -44.00 15.69 11.95
CA ALA A 618 -43.07 16.23 12.94
C ALA A 618 -42.06 15.18 13.42
N ALA A 619 -42.53 13.99 13.83
CA ALA A 619 -41.64 12.94 14.35
C ALA A 619 -40.70 12.41 13.27
N TRP A 620 -41.24 12.08 12.09
CA TRP A 620 -40.43 11.60 10.97
C TRP A 620 -39.55 12.72 10.44
N GLY A 621 -40.10 13.90 10.15
CA GLY A 621 -39.36 15.01 9.57
C GLY A 621 -38.16 15.44 10.40
N ILE A 622 -38.32 15.63 11.71
CA ILE A 622 -37.18 15.96 12.60
C ILE A 622 -36.16 14.82 12.62
N THR A 623 -36.61 13.57 12.71
CA THR A 623 -35.73 12.40 12.73
C THR A 623 -34.93 12.26 11.42
N GLU A 624 -35.58 12.50 10.29
CA GLU A 624 -35.01 12.36 8.95
C GLU A 624 -34.04 13.49 8.62
N VAL A 625 -34.40 14.75 8.92
CA VAL A 625 -33.51 15.90 8.78
C VAL A 625 -32.21 15.67 9.55
N VAL A 626 -32.28 15.18 10.80
CA VAL A 626 -31.09 14.87 11.59
C VAL A 626 -30.33 13.67 11.02
N ARG A 627 -31.03 12.61 10.58
CA ARG A 627 -30.44 11.40 9.99
C ARG A 627 -29.63 11.70 8.74
N TYR A 628 -30.22 12.40 7.77
CA TYR A 628 -29.56 12.72 6.51
C TYR A 628 -28.45 13.75 6.70
N SER A 629 -28.61 14.71 7.61
CA SER A 629 -27.51 15.62 8.00
C SER A 629 -26.32 14.85 8.57
N PHE A 630 -26.57 13.91 9.49
CA PHE A 630 -25.54 13.05 10.07
C PHE A 630 -24.82 12.22 9.00
N TYR A 631 -25.56 11.59 8.08
CA TYR A 631 -24.96 10.78 7.02
C TYR A 631 -24.17 11.61 6.01
N ALA A 632 -24.67 12.78 5.60
CA ALA A 632 -23.94 13.68 4.69
C ALA A 632 -22.62 14.15 5.32
N LEU A 633 -22.63 14.58 6.58
CA LEU A 633 -21.42 15.00 7.30
C LEU A 633 -20.42 13.86 7.50
N LYS A 634 -20.93 12.66 7.81
CA LYS A 634 -20.10 11.46 7.95
C LYS A 634 -19.36 11.10 6.65
N ILE A 635 -20.00 11.27 5.49
CA ILE A 635 -19.34 11.05 4.18
C ILE A 635 -18.21 12.07 3.95
N LEU A 636 -18.38 13.31 4.40
CA LEU A 636 -17.34 14.34 4.34
C LEU A 636 -16.22 14.15 5.37
N GLY A 637 -16.27 13.09 6.19
CA GLY A 637 -15.32 12.87 7.28
C GLY A 637 -15.41 13.91 8.40
N LYS A 638 -16.51 14.65 8.48
CA LYS A 638 -16.75 15.66 9.52
C LYS A 638 -17.70 15.09 10.57
N GLU A 639 -17.26 15.06 11.83
CA GLU A 639 -18.13 14.67 12.94
C GLU A 639 -18.51 15.89 13.77
N MET A 640 -19.81 16.23 13.76
CA MET A 640 -20.35 17.30 14.60
C MET A 640 -21.00 16.71 15.84
N LYS A 641 -20.41 16.98 17.02
CA LYS A 641 -20.87 16.42 18.31
C LYS A 641 -22.38 16.60 18.55
N LEU A 642 -22.92 17.78 18.21
CA LEU A 642 -24.35 18.08 18.38
C LEU A 642 -25.24 17.17 17.51
N ILE A 643 -24.92 17.04 16.22
CA ILE A 643 -25.72 16.23 15.28
C ILE A 643 -25.61 14.75 15.64
N THR A 644 -24.42 14.28 16.02
CA THR A 644 -24.23 12.92 16.55
C THR A 644 -25.08 12.69 17.80
N TRP A 645 -25.09 13.63 18.75
CA TRP A 645 -25.90 13.54 19.96
C TRP A 645 -27.40 13.48 19.66
N LEU A 646 -27.89 14.37 18.78
CA LEU A 646 -29.28 14.40 18.34
C LEU A 646 -29.68 13.09 17.68
N ARG A 647 -28.85 12.57 16.76
CA ARG A 647 -29.11 11.30 16.06
C ARG A 647 -29.31 10.12 17.02
N TYR A 648 -28.55 10.08 18.12
CA TYR A 648 -28.62 9.00 19.11
C TYR A 648 -29.47 9.32 20.35
N SER A 649 -30.17 10.45 20.40
CA SER A 649 -30.99 10.83 21.58
C SER A 649 -32.42 11.20 21.24
N LEU A 650 -32.72 11.72 20.05
CA LEU A 650 -34.06 12.14 19.67
C LEU A 650 -35.09 11.00 19.69
N PHE A 651 -34.65 9.76 19.46
CA PHE A 651 -35.54 8.59 19.49
C PHE A 651 -36.21 8.40 20.86
N LEU A 652 -35.65 8.92 21.96
CA LEU A 652 -36.26 8.80 23.29
C LEU A 652 -37.66 9.43 23.35
N VAL A 653 -37.88 10.50 22.57
CA VAL A 653 -39.15 11.24 22.53
C VAL A 653 -39.88 11.02 21.21
N LEU A 654 -39.16 11.16 20.09
CA LEU A 654 -39.78 11.11 18.76
C LEU A 654 -40.21 9.71 18.36
N TYR A 655 -39.57 8.65 18.87
CA TYR A 655 -39.93 7.28 18.47
C TYR A 655 -41.26 6.82 19.09
N PRO A 656 -41.51 6.96 20.42
CA PRO A 656 -42.84 6.73 20.97
C PRO A 656 -43.92 7.59 20.30
N PHE A 657 -43.64 8.89 20.12
CA PHE A 657 -44.60 9.82 19.52
C PHE A 657 -44.94 9.48 18.06
N GLY A 658 -43.93 9.08 17.27
CA GLY A 658 -44.11 8.62 15.89
C GLY A 658 -44.95 7.36 15.83
N VAL A 659 -44.65 6.34 16.64
CA VAL A 659 -45.39 5.07 16.67
C VAL A 659 -46.85 5.29 17.09
N THR A 660 -47.12 6.11 18.10
CA THR A 660 -48.49 6.47 18.49
C THR A 660 -49.25 7.11 17.32
N SER A 661 -48.59 8.00 16.58
CA SER A 661 -49.18 8.65 15.42
C SER A 661 -49.45 7.67 14.26
N GLU A 662 -48.54 6.72 14.01
CA GLU A 662 -48.72 5.66 13.02
C GLU A 662 -49.93 4.77 13.36
N LEU A 663 -50.05 4.34 14.62
CA LEU A 663 -51.15 3.52 15.10
C LEU A 663 -52.50 4.26 15.09
N ALA A 664 -52.49 5.58 15.27
CA ALA A 664 -53.71 6.39 15.18
C ALA A 664 -54.17 6.60 13.73
N VAL A 665 -53.23 6.77 12.79
CA VAL A 665 -53.53 6.98 11.35
C VAL A 665 -53.85 5.66 10.64
N ILE A 666 -53.27 4.53 11.04
CA ILE A 666 -53.55 3.24 10.39
C ILE A 666 -55.00 2.77 10.60
N ARG A 667 -55.66 3.18 11.68
CA ARG A 667 -57.06 2.81 11.96
C ARG A 667 -57.99 3.25 10.81
N PRO A 668 -58.14 4.54 10.46
CA PRO A 668 -59.01 4.93 9.34
C PRO A 668 -58.55 4.35 8.00
N VAL A 669 -57.26 4.06 7.80
CA VAL A 669 -56.79 3.36 6.59
C VAL A 669 -57.35 1.95 6.52
N VAL A 670 -57.19 1.13 7.57
CA VAL A 670 -57.65 -0.27 7.58
C VAL A 670 -59.17 -0.37 7.48
N TYR A 671 -59.93 0.55 8.08
CA TYR A 671 -61.40 0.56 7.95
C TYR A 671 -61.91 1.07 6.59
N GLY A 672 -61.05 1.70 5.78
CA GLY A 672 -61.45 2.28 4.49
C GLY A 672 -60.92 1.54 3.26
N VAL A 673 -60.10 0.49 3.42
CA VAL A 673 -59.66 -0.37 2.31
C VAL A 673 -60.73 -1.41 1.94
N PRO A 674 -60.74 -1.94 0.69
CA PRO A 674 -61.68 -2.98 0.29
C PRO A 674 -61.59 -4.24 1.16
N GLU A 675 -62.71 -4.94 1.34
CA GLU A 675 -62.78 -6.14 2.19
C GLU A 675 -61.81 -7.25 1.74
N SER A 676 -61.52 -7.32 0.44
CA SER A 676 -60.54 -8.24 -0.16
C SER A 676 -59.09 -8.01 0.26
N TRP A 677 -58.79 -6.88 0.90
CA TRP A 677 -57.45 -6.53 1.39
C TRP A 677 -57.25 -6.90 2.87
N HIS A 678 -58.28 -7.42 3.54
CA HIS A 678 -58.17 -7.92 4.91
C HIS A 678 -57.54 -9.31 4.94
N VAL A 679 -56.47 -9.44 5.73
CA VAL A 679 -55.62 -10.65 5.78
C VAL A 679 -56.06 -11.66 6.85
N LEU A 680 -56.99 -11.30 7.73
CA LEU A 680 -57.49 -12.18 8.80
C LEU A 680 -59.01 -12.40 8.70
N PRO A 681 -59.53 -13.54 9.19
CA PRO A 681 -60.95 -13.65 9.53
C PRO A 681 -61.28 -12.51 10.51
N TYR A 682 -62.49 -11.95 10.46
CA TYR A 682 -62.92 -10.71 11.16
C TYR A 682 -62.60 -9.36 10.46
N GLY A 683 -62.30 -9.38 9.15
CA GLY A 683 -62.27 -8.18 8.29
C GLY A 683 -61.29 -7.10 8.77
N ALA A 684 -61.74 -5.84 8.76
CA ALA A 684 -60.93 -4.69 9.17
C ALA A 684 -60.44 -4.77 10.63
N LEU A 685 -61.28 -5.28 11.54
CA LEU A 685 -60.92 -5.38 12.96
C LEU A 685 -59.80 -6.41 13.18
N GLY A 686 -59.92 -7.59 12.56
CA GLY A 686 -58.86 -8.61 12.61
C GLY A 686 -57.54 -8.07 12.07
N THR A 687 -57.59 -7.42 10.90
CA THR A 687 -56.41 -6.82 10.24
C THR A 687 -55.75 -5.72 11.09
N LEU A 688 -56.55 -4.88 11.77
CA LEU A 688 -56.04 -3.84 12.66
C LEU A 688 -55.40 -4.45 13.93
N CYS A 689 -56.04 -5.47 14.52
CA CYS A 689 -55.49 -6.19 15.66
C CYS A 689 -54.16 -6.87 15.32
N LEU A 690 -54.00 -7.42 14.11
CA LEU A 690 -52.73 -7.97 13.64
C LEU A 690 -51.65 -6.89 13.55
N TYR A 691 -51.98 -5.72 12.98
CA TYR A 691 -51.04 -4.60 12.88
C TYR A 691 -50.54 -4.19 14.27
N TRP A 692 -51.45 -4.08 15.24
CA TRP A 692 -51.11 -3.75 16.62
C TRP A 692 -50.31 -4.86 17.30
N PHE A 693 -50.67 -6.13 17.07
CA PHE A 693 -49.97 -7.29 17.61
C PHE A 693 -48.54 -7.42 17.05
N VAL A 694 -48.29 -6.99 15.82
CA VAL A 694 -46.93 -6.94 15.27
C VAL A 694 -46.16 -5.73 15.83
N TYR A 695 -46.78 -4.56 15.95
CA TYR A 695 -46.06 -3.35 16.39
C TYR A 695 -45.74 -3.31 17.89
N VAL A 696 -46.69 -3.71 18.75
CA VAL A 696 -46.58 -3.55 20.21
C VAL A 696 -45.44 -4.38 20.82
N PRO A 697 -45.23 -5.66 20.46
CA PRO A 697 -44.10 -6.46 20.96
C PRO A 697 -42.76 -6.08 20.34
N PHE A 698 -42.74 -5.63 19.08
CA PHE A 698 -41.51 -5.23 18.40
C PHE A 698 -40.97 -3.88 18.88
N PHE A 699 -41.84 -3.00 19.40
CA PHE A 699 -41.44 -1.68 19.87
C PHE A 699 -40.42 -1.72 21.03
N PRO A 700 -40.63 -2.45 22.16
CA PRO A 700 -39.63 -2.56 23.23
C PRO A 700 -38.29 -3.14 22.75
N MET A 701 -38.32 -4.11 21.84
CA MET A 701 -37.11 -4.73 21.28
C MET A 701 -36.28 -3.71 20.49
N LEU A 702 -36.89 -2.99 19.55
CA LEU A 702 -36.21 -1.98 18.74
C LEU A 702 -35.76 -0.77 19.59
N PHE A 703 -36.57 -0.35 20.56
CA PHE A 703 -36.21 0.71 21.50
C PHE A 703 -35.00 0.32 22.35
N GLY A 704 -34.96 -0.92 22.85
CA GLY A 704 -33.82 -1.48 23.58
C GLY A 704 -32.53 -1.51 22.74
N HIS A 705 -32.62 -1.89 21.47
CA HIS A 705 -31.49 -1.81 20.54
C HIS A 705 -30.96 -0.38 20.36
N MET A 706 -31.84 0.62 20.25
CA MET A 706 -31.44 2.03 20.13
C MET A 706 -30.76 2.55 21.41
N LEU A 707 -31.24 2.14 22.60
CA LEU A 707 -30.57 2.44 23.88
C LEU A 707 -29.15 1.85 23.95
N ALA A 708 -28.98 0.61 23.50
CA ALA A 708 -27.67 -0.03 23.44
C ALA A 708 -26.71 0.69 22.47
N GLN A 709 -27.20 1.10 21.29
CA GLN A 709 -26.42 1.89 20.34
C GLN A 709 -26.01 3.26 20.91
N ARG A 710 -26.94 3.96 21.57
CA ARG A 710 -26.65 5.22 22.26
C ARG A 710 -25.55 5.04 23.31
N LYS A 711 -25.64 4.03 24.17
CA LYS A 711 -24.62 3.73 25.19
C LYS A 711 -23.26 3.45 24.54
N LYS A 712 -23.23 2.71 23.43
CA LYS A 712 -21.98 2.39 22.72
C LYS A 712 -21.29 3.62 22.14
N ILE A 713 -22.05 4.55 21.58
CA ILE A 713 -21.49 5.69 20.81
C ILE A 713 -21.28 6.92 21.68
N LEU A 714 -22.23 7.25 22.57
CA LEU A 714 -22.14 8.42 23.45
C LEU A 714 -21.53 8.09 24.82
N GLY A 715 -21.55 6.82 25.25
CA GLY A 715 -21.12 6.41 26.59
C GLY A 715 -19.61 6.20 26.78
N GLY A 716 -18.76 6.66 25.86
CA GLY A 716 -17.31 6.69 26.05
C GLY A 716 -16.63 5.32 26.18
N GLY A 717 -16.99 4.34 25.34
CA GLY A 717 -16.46 2.98 25.42
C GLY A 717 -15.06 2.78 24.85
N GLN A 718 -14.01 3.33 25.48
CA GLN A 718 -12.75 2.58 25.58
C GLN A 718 -13.01 1.45 26.58
N LYS A 719 -13.40 0.27 26.09
CA LYS A 719 -13.16 -0.95 26.87
C LYS A 719 -11.65 -1.18 26.84
N VAL A 720 -10.95 -0.66 27.85
CA VAL A 720 -9.79 -1.34 28.40
C VAL A 720 -10.28 -2.75 28.74
N LYS A 721 -9.90 -3.74 27.96
CA LYS A 721 -10.00 -5.13 28.41
C LYS A 721 -9.08 -5.22 29.63
N LYS A 722 -9.67 -5.37 30.81
CA LYS A 722 -8.95 -5.90 31.96
C LYS A 722 -8.66 -7.37 31.67
N GLU A 723 -7.36 -7.66 31.77
CA GLU A 723 -6.68 -8.96 31.88
C GLU A 723 -6.69 -9.88 30.67
#